data_AF-A0AAD6J5E2-F1
#
_entry.id   AF-A0AAD6J5E2-F1
#
_cell.length_a   1.000
_cell.length_b   1.000
_cell.length_c   1.000
_cell.angle_alpha   90.00
_cell.angle_beta   90.00
_cell.angle_gamma   90.00
#
_symmetry.space_group_name_H-M   'P 1'
#
loop_
_entity.id
_entity.type
_entity.pdbx_description
1 polymer ?
#
loop_
_entity_poly.entity_id
_entity_poly.type
_entity_poly.pdbx_seq_one_letter_code
_entity_poly.pdbx_strand_id
1 'polypeptide(L)'
;MNGTGLTSDQLDMVAAVCINLSFLARKFKDSKTLDVVHAFARFYQRYPNATNQQIVDFSGARLSDLNILQSFLGGPDEIRDSVNWVSSSDVSPYLPRAPGAGHILIPIFWVFTILTTTVLALRLWSRQSIAGGIRAYDWIMVVGYMYMALDVIYPFTALVIKCSLLLFYYNLSSSPARYLKIAVWVTFAFATGTAIASAGYSLFKCTPVSFWTEWFTSVCDSNQTIPYLVTGAAMILADLIIWLMPLPLVMGLKLYKRERIAAIFTFSLGIFACIASCFRLWAVHKYFLTTGGSGKTPIINAWAVVELNLAIICASAPALRALWPIVSSTAPIASGVSINNGKAYLTFETVPGFFLQDDPSTDPSTFDYVAANFGLIDRPYLTDDGNSLKLTQWQKFNRYVDKLNYKSGRNVEYRLLFIGRHSEGYHNAEESYVGTPSWNCYWAELYGNETAVWEDASLTAYGKSQAVRAHNFWKHQIDIQKITPPDAYYVSPLARCLETANITYSGLKLKARHPFIPTVKELLREAITIHTCDRRSSKSWITANYPTFRIEPSFSEEDQIWSGILSETASAQAYRMKVVLSDIFSSDHSTIISITAHSGAIRSMLSVLGHIPFSLVTGAIIPTLIKITTVRESPSPTTTQPWTAEAWCTNGPPVASGSGGCTCNGGMPPVTASPIISPR
;
A
#
# COMPACT_ATOMS: atom_id res chain seq x y z
N MET A 1 36.74 36.46 21.88
CA MET A 1 37.45 36.97 20.69
C MET A 1 37.85 35.74 19.89
N ASN A 2 37.32 35.57 18.68
CA ASN A 2 37.76 34.50 17.79
C ASN A 2 39.24 34.73 17.47
N GLY A 3 40.06 33.66 17.45
CA GLY A 3 41.52 33.72 17.25
C GLY A 3 42.00 34.30 15.91
N THR A 4 41.11 34.97 15.16
CA THR A 4 41.36 35.67 13.90
C THR A 4 41.35 37.19 14.03
N GLY A 5 40.86 37.73 15.16
CA GLY A 5 40.63 39.17 15.34
C GLY A 5 39.39 39.72 14.61
N LEU A 6 38.56 38.86 14.01
CA LEU A 6 37.40 39.26 13.19
C LEU A 6 36.07 39.18 13.95
N THR A 7 35.14 40.10 13.68
CA THR A 7 33.76 40.11 14.19
C THR A 7 32.86 39.12 13.43
N SER A 8 31.68 38.80 13.98
CA SER A 8 30.69 37.92 13.31
C SER A 8 30.32 38.44 11.92
N ASP A 9 30.07 39.75 11.82
CA ASP A 9 29.68 40.40 10.56
C ASP A 9 30.79 40.30 9.50
N GLN A 10 32.07 40.32 9.93
CA GLN A 10 33.22 40.14 9.04
C GLN A 10 33.31 38.71 8.50
N LEU A 11 32.91 37.71 9.29
CA LEU A 11 32.87 36.31 8.86
C LEU A 11 31.72 36.07 7.87
N ASP A 12 30.54 36.66 8.11
CA ASP A 12 29.38 36.55 7.22
C ASP A 12 29.66 37.21 5.85
N MET A 13 30.35 38.35 5.85
CA MET A 13 30.76 39.03 4.62
C MET A 13 31.77 38.22 3.79
N VAL A 14 32.73 37.57 4.46
CA VAL A 14 33.68 36.63 3.81
C VAL A 14 32.96 35.42 3.22
N ALA A 15 31.97 34.86 3.93
CA ALA A 15 31.15 33.77 3.44
C ALA A 15 30.32 34.18 2.20
N ALA A 16 29.70 35.37 2.25
CA ALA A 16 28.91 35.91 1.14
C ALA A 16 29.75 36.10 -0.13
N VAL A 17 30.97 36.65 -0.03
CA VAL A 17 31.88 36.79 -1.18
C VAL A 17 32.29 35.44 -1.76
N CYS A 18 32.61 34.46 -0.91
CA CYS A 18 32.94 33.11 -1.35
C CYS A 18 31.77 32.45 -2.11
N ILE A 19 30.54 32.62 -1.63
CA ILE A 19 29.33 32.11 -2.28
C ILE A 19 29.12 32.81 -3.63
N ASN A 20 29.16 34.15 -3.67
CA ASN A 20 28.97 34.92 -4.89
C ASN A 20 30.00 34.57 -5.98
N LEU A 21 31.28 34.47 -5.61
CA LEU A 21 32.34 34.10 -6.56
C LEU A 21 32.25 32.64 -7.01
N SER A 22 31.65 31.74 -6.22
CA SER A 22 31.42 30.33 -6.61
C SER A 22 30.47 30.15 -7.80
N PHE A 23 29.57 31.11 -8.02
CA PHE A 23 28.65 31.16 -9.16
C PHE A 23 29.22 31.95 -10.34
N LEU A 24 29.90 33.05 -10.06
CA LEU A 24 30.37 33.98 -11.08
C LEU A 24 31.67 33.50 -11.74
N ALA A 25 32.63 33.00 -10.99
CA ALA A 25 34.01 32.85 -11.43
C ALA A 25 34.30 31.58 -12.25
N ARG A 26 33.42 31.20 -13.21
CA ARG A 26 33.60 30.00 -14.04
C ARG A 26 34.92 29.98 -14.82
N LYS A 27 35.35 31.13 -15.33
CA LYS A 27 36.64 31.28 -16.03
C LYS A 27 37.85 31.07 -15.10
N PHE A 28 37.64 31.16 -13.79
CA PHE A 28 38.67 31.07 -12.75
C PHE A 28 38.57 29.79 -11.92
N LYS A 29 37.91 28.74 -12.43
CA LYS A 29 37.65 27.46 -11.74
C LYS A 29 38.90 26.78 -11.14
N ASP A 30 40.09 27.05 -11.70
CA ASP A 30 41.37 26.47 -11.29
C ASP A 30 42.26 27.48 -10.52
N SER A 31 41.75 28.69 -10.25
CA SER A 31 42.47 29.77 -9.56
C SER A 31 42.18 29.78 -8.06
N LYS A 32 43.11 30.30 -7.24
CA LYS A 32 42.89 30.45 -5.79
C LYS A 32 41.82 31.52 -5.56
N THR A 33 40.93 31.33 -4.59
CA THR A 33 39.83 32.27 -4.28
C THR A 33 40.34 33.69 -4.06
N LEU A 34 41.50 33.86 -3.41
CA LEU A 34 42.13 35.16 -3.22
C LEU A 34 42.50 35.85 -4.54
N ASP A 35 43.07 35.09 -5.49
CA ASP A 35 43.43 35.63 -6.81
C ASP A 35 42.17 36.03 -7.60
N VAL A 36 41.07 35.29 -7.40
CA VAL A 36 39.75 35.60 -7.97
C VAL A 36 39.16 36.86 -7.34
N VAL A 37 39.18 36.98 -6.00
CA VAL A 37 38.74 38.18 -5.28
C VAL A 37 39.52 39.40 -5.77
N HIS A 38 40.84 39.32 -5.87
CA HIS A 38 41.68 40.41 -6.38
C HIS A 38 41.42 40.70 -7.87
N ALA A 39 41.07 39.70 -8.68
CA ALA A 39 40.70 39.90 -10.07
C ALA A 39 39.36 40.64 -10.20
N PHE A 40 38.35 40.25 -9.43
CA PHE A 40 37.05 40.93 -9.41
C PHE A 40 37.14 42.33 -8.79
N ALA A 41 37.92 42.53 -7.73
CA ALA A 41 38.15 43.85 -7.13
C ALA A 41 38.79 44.81 -8.15
N ARG A 42 39.83 44.36 -8.87
CA ARG A 42 40.44 45.16 -9.96
C ARG A 42 39.47 45.42 -11.11
N PHE A 43 38.62 44.47 -11.44
CA PHE A 43 37.56 44.66 -12.44
C PHE A 43 36.59 45.74 -12.02
N TYR A 44 36.08 45.70 -10.78
CA TYR A 44 35.14 46.69 -10.27
C TYR A 44 35.78 48.05 -9.99
N GLN A 45 37.07 48.12 -9.65
CA GLN A 45 37.80 49.38 -9.59
C GLN A 45 37.90 50.05 -10.97
N ARG A 46 38.01 49.26 -12.04
CA ARG A 46 38.08 49.76 -13.43
C ARG A 46 36.68 50.06 -14.00
N TYR A 47 35.66 49.34 -13.55
CA TYR A 47 34.27 49.47 -13.99
C TYR A 47 33.32 49.55 -12.77
N PRO A 48 33.21 50.71 -12.09
CA PRO A 48 32.44 50.84 -10.85
C PRO A 48 30.94 50.56 -11.02
N ASN A 49 30.42 50.84 -12.22
CA ASN A 49 29.02 50.64 -12.63
C ASN A 49 28.93 49.57 -13.73
N ALA A 50 29.61 48.43 -13.55
CA ALA A 50 29.62 47.35 -14.52
C ALA A 50 28.20 46.80 -14.76
N THR A 51 27.80 46.70 -16.03
CA THR A 51 26.54 46.06 -16.42
C THR A 51 26.61 44.54 -16.23
N ASN A 52 25.45 43.90 -16.09
CA ASN A 52 25.35 42.43 -15.96
C ASN A 52 26.07 41.69 -17.12
N GLN A 53 26.04 42.25 -18.33
CA GLN A 53 26.74 41.68 -19.48
C GLN A 53 28.27 41.75 -19.31
N GLN A 54 28.81 42.88 -18.86
CA GLN A 54 30.25 43.03 -18.61
C GLN A 54 30.74 42.10 -17.49
N ILE A 55 29.93 41.87 -16.47
CA ILE A 55 30.23 40.92 -15.39
C ILE A 55 30.27 39.49 -15.95
N VAL A 56 29.29 39.11 -16.79
CA VAL A 56 29.25 37.81 -17.47
C VAL A 56 30.48 37.60 -18.36
N ASP A 57 30.84 38.59 -19.18
CA ASP A 57 31.96 38.50 -20.12
C ASP A 57 33.31 38.36 -19.39
N PHE A 58 33.47 39.05 -18.26
CA PHE A 58 34.66 38.96 -17.43
C PHE A 58 34.76 37.60 -16.70
N SER A 59 33.65 37.18 -16.11
CA SER A 59 33.60 36.05 -15.17
C SER A 59 33.42 34.68 -15.85
N GLY A 60 32.85 34.65 -17.05
CA GLY A 60 32.45 33.44 -17.78
C GLY A 60 31.17 32.80 -17.23
N ALA A 61 30.41 33.49 -16.37
CA ALA A 61 29.12 33.06 -15.86
C ALA A 61 28.03 33.07 -16.97
N ARG A 62 26.91 32.38 -16.77
CA ARG A 62 25.72 32.60 -17.62
C ARG A 62 24.92 33.77 -17.08
N LEU A 63 24.27 34.53 -17.96
CA LEU A 63 23.38 35.63 -17.56
C LEU A 63 22.25 35.14 -16.63
N SER A 64 21.75 33.92 -16.87
CA SER A 64 20.78 33.24 -15.99
C SER A 64 21.32 33.03 -14.56
N ASP A 65 22.60 32.65 -14.45
CA ASP A 65 23.24 32.33 -13.16
C ASP A 65 23.45 33.64 -12.35
N LEU A 66 23.78 34.74 -13.04
CA LEU A 66 23.91 36.08 -12.43
C LEU A 66 22.56 36.64 -11.97
N ASN A 67 21.50 36.50 -12.76
CA ASN A 67 20.17 36.98 -12.39
C ASN A 67 19.59 36.24 -11.16
N ILE A 68 19.81 34.92 -11.07
CA ILE A 68 19.42 34.12 -9.91
C ILE A 68 20.20 34.55 -8.67
N LEU A 69 21.51 34.77 -8.81
CA LEU A 69 22.34 35.24 -7.70
C LEU A 69 21.80 36.56 -7.14
N GLN A 70 21.48 37.52 -8.02
CA GLN A 70 20.98 38.84 -7.65
C GLN A 70 19.62 38.80 -6.94
N SER A 71 18.76 37.81 -7.25
CA SER A 71 17.47 37.67 -6.56
C SER A 71 17.58 37.16 -5.12
N PHE A 72 18.69 36.53 -4.74
CA PHE A 72 18.88 35.93 -3.41
C PHE A 72 19.88 36.69 -2.53
N LEU A 73 20.90 37.32 -3.13
CA LEU A 73 22.09 37.80 -2.42
C LEU A 73 22.43 39.28 -2.70
N GLY A 74 21.54 40.02 -3.36
CA GLY A 74 21.71 41.46 -3.56
C GLY A 74 22.14 41.89 -4.96
N GLY A 75 22.06 43.19 -5.23
CA GLY A 75 22.38 43.78 -6.54
C GLY A 75 23.88 43.75 -6.91
N PRO A 76 24.24 44.16 -8.14
CA PRO A 76 25.65 44.24 -8.57
C PRO A 76 26.53 45.09 -7.65
N ASP A 77 25.95 46.13 -7.04
CA ASP A 77 26.61 47.02 -6.10
C ASP A 77 27.00 46.33 -4.79
N GLU A 78 26.13 45.46 -4.26
CA GLU A 78 26.41 44.70 -3.04
C GLU A 78 27.53 43.68 -3.26
N ILE A 79 27.57 43.05 -4.44
CA ILE A 79 28.66 42.15 -4.84
C ILE A 79 29.97 42.92 -4.97
N ARG A 80 29.95 44.09 -5.62
CA ARG A 80 31.10 44.99 -5.75
C ARG A 80 31.66 45.36 -4.38
N ASP A 81 30.79 45.86 -3.51
CA ASP A 81 31.19 46.43 -2.23
C ASP A 81 31.76 45.34 -1.31
N SER A 82 31.13 44.15 -1.31
CA SER A 82 31.62 42.98 -0.58
C SER A 82 32.99 42.50 -1.10
N VAL A 83 33.18 42.39 -2.42
CA VAL A 83 34.45 41.96 -3.02
C VAL A 83 35.57 42.98 -2.76
N ASN A 84 35.29 44.27 -2.90
CA ASN A 84 36.26 45.33 -2.63
C ASN A 84 36.67 45.35 -1.16
N TRP A 85 35.72 45.17 -0.24
CA TRP A 85 35.99 45.10 1.19
C TRP A 85 36.85 43.89 1.56
N VAL A 86 36.53 42.70 1.03
CA VAL A 86 37.34 41.48 1.27
C VAL A 86 38.73 41.62 0.65
N SER A 87 38.87 42.30 -0.49
CA SER A 87 40.16 42.54 -1.15
C SER A 87 41.04 43.57 -0.42
N SER A 88 40.46 44.50 0.35
CA SER A 88 41.18 45.56 1.06
C SER A 88 41.42 45.27 2.55
N SER A 89 40.75 44.26 3.10
CA SER A 89 40.85 43.88 4.51
C SER A 89 41.89 42.77 4.74
N ASP A 90 42.53 42.73 5.92
CA ASP A 90 43.54 41.72 6.33
C ASP A 90 42.96 40.30 6.56
N VAL A 91 41.85 39.98 5.90
CA VAL A 91 41.15 38.69 5.95
C VAL A 91 41.72 37.64 4.99
N SER A 92 42.71 38.02 4.18
CA SER A 92 43.38 37.19 3.17
C SER A 92 43.83 35.78 3.64
N PRO A 93 44.29 35.58 4.90
CA PRO A 93 44.65 34.24 5.39
C PRO A 93 43.45 33.29 5.57
N TYR A 94 42.22 33.82 5.63
CA TYR A 94 41.02 33.09 6.05
C TYR A 94 40.07 32.72 4.90
N LEU A 95 40.38 33.11 3.66
CA LEU A 95 39.58 32.75 2.47
C LEU A 95 39.95 31.34 1.99
N PRO A 96 39.08 30.31 2.18
CA PRO A 96 39.38 28.97 1.71
C PRO A 96 39.34 28.93 0.18
N ARG A 97 40.33 28.27 -0.41
CA ARG A 97 40.66 28.36 -1.85
C ARG A 97 39.78 27.48 -2.75
N ALA A 98 39.63 27.98 -3.99
CA ALA A 98 38.98 27.48 -5.22
C ALA A 98 37.44 27.54 -5.24
N PRO A 99 36.83 28.54 -5.94
CA PRO A 99 35.40 28.56 -6.24
C PRO A 99 35.11 27.56 -7.36
N GLY A 100 34.85 26.30 -7.02
CA GLY A 100 34.73 25.26 -8.04
C GLY A 100 33.86 24.07 -7.65
N ALA A 101 32.53 24.31 -7.56
CA ALA A 101 31.44 23.33 -7.79
C ALA A 101 30.05 23.83 -7.32
N GLY A 102 29.93 25.00 -6.68
CA GLY A 102 28.67 25.47 -6.05
C GLY A 102 27.45 25.45 -6.98
N HIS A 103 27.63 25.82 -8.24
CA HIS A 103 26.58 25.79 -9.28
C HIS A 103 26.05 24.38 -9.63
N ILE A 104 26.74 23.31 -9.23
CA ILE A 104 26.28 21.91 -9.39
C ILE A 104 25.78 21.36 -8.04
N LEU A 105 26.49 21.65 -6.96
CA LEU A 105 26.20 21.07 -5.64
C LEU A 105 24.91 21.61 -5.01
N ILE A 106 24.63 22.91 -5.16
CA ILE A 106 23.44 23.54 -4.56
C ILE A 106 22.15 23.02 -5.22
N PRO A 107 22.02 22.97 -6.56
CA PRO A 107 20.85 22.35 -7.19
C PRO A 107 20.65 20.88 -6.79
N ILE A 108 21.73 20.09 -6.69
CA ILE A 108 21.66 18.70 -6.24
C ILE A 108 21.13 18.63 -4.80
N PHE A 109 21.66 19.46 -3.90
CA PHE A 109 21.20 19.55 -2.52
C PHE A 109 19.69 19.86 -2.44
N TRP A 110 19.22 20.86 -3.19
CA TRP A 110 17.80 21.24 -3.23
C TRP A 110 16.92 20.12 -3.77
N VAL A 111 17.31 19.48 -4.87
CA VAL A 111 16.56 18.39 -5.49
C VAL A 111 16.43 17.20 -4.52
N PHE A 112 17.53 16.77 -3.91
CA PHE A 112 17.50 15.65 -2.96
C PHE A 112 16.74 16.00 -1.68
N THR A 113 16.86 17.23 -1.18
CA THR A 113 16.13 17.67 0.02
C THR A 113 14.63 17.74 -0.23
N ILE A 114 14.18 18.32 -1.36
CA ILE A 114 12.77 18.37 -1.75
C ILE A 114 12.22 16.95 -1.94
N LEU A 115 12.97 16.09 -2.62
CA LEU A 115 12.59 14.70 -2.84
C LEU A 115 12.44 13.94 -1.52
N THR A 116 13.41 14.05 -0.62
CA THR A 116 13.39 13.39 0.69
C THR A 116 12.29 13.94 1.60
N THR A 117 12.04 15.25 1.58
CA THR A 117 10.90 15.87 2.29
C THR A 117 9.59 15.26 1.82
N THR A 118 9.42 15.17 0.50
CA THR A 118 8.21 14.62 -0.13
C THR A 118 8.03 13.15 0.24
N VAL A 119 9.10 12.35 0.14
CA VAL A 119 9.08 10.92 0.50
C VAL A 119 8.78 10.71 1.99
N LEU A 120 9.34 11.53 2.87
CA LEU A 120 9.09 11.45 4.31
C LEU A 120 7.64 11.84 4.64
N ALA A 121 7.12 12.91 4.03
CA ALA A 121 5.73 13.33 4.18
C ALA A 121 4.77 12.22 3.71
N LEU A 122 5.02 11.62 2.55
CA LEU A 122 4.25 10.49 2.02
C LEU A 122 4.33 9.26 2.92
N ARG A 123 5.49 8.99 3.53
CA ARG A 123 5.64 7.91 4.52
C ARG A 123 4.77 8.14 5.75
N LEU A 124 4.79 9.35 6.32
CA LEU A 124 4.00 9.69 7.49
C LEU A 124 2.50 9.63 7.18
N TRP A 125 2.09 10.16 6.03
CA TRP A 125 0.71 10.10 5.55
C TRP A 125 0.25 8.65 5.35
N SER A 126 1.05 7.82 4.66
CA SER A 126 0.74 6.40 4.47
C SER A 126 0.54 5.67 5.79
N ARG A 127 1.39 5.94 6.79
CA ARG A 127 1.29 5.29 8.11
C ARG A 127 0.05 5.74 8.88
N GLN A 128 -0.24 7.04 8.87
CA GLN A 128 -1.39 7.60 9.55
C GLN A 128 -2.72 7.17 8.90
N SER A 129 -2.81 7.21 7.58
CA SER A 129 -4.06 7.02 6.85
C SER A 129 -4.37 5.56 6.48
N ILE A 130 -3.36 4.68 6.42
CA ILE A 130 -3.54 3.30 5.95
C ILE A 130 -3.07 2.26 6.97
N ALA A 131 -1.94 2.51 7.66
CA ALA A 131 -1.31 1.51 8.52
C ALA A 131 -1.70 1.61 10.02
N GLY A 132 -2.69 2.44 10.37
CA GLY A 132 -3.25 2.54 11.71
C GLY A 132 -2.42 3.38 12.70
N GLY A 133 -1.56 4.28 12.22
CA GLY A 133 -0.87 5.28 13.05
C GLY A 133 0.66 5.33 12.91
N ILE A 134 1.24 6.44 13.36
CA ILE A 134 2.69 6.71 13.36
C ILE A 134 3.37 5.93 14.50
N ARG A 135 4.50 5.26 14.23
CA ARG A 135 5.24 4.49 15.24
C ARG A 135 6.55 5.16 15.66
N ALA A 136 7.18 4.68 16.74
CA ALA A 136 8.43 5.25 17.27
C ALA A 136 9.56 5.36 16.23
N TYR A 137 9.70 4.38 15.32
CA TYR A 137 10.73 4.41 14.27
C TYR A 137 10.47 5.48 13.18
N ASP A 138 9.25 5.98 13.05
CA ASP A 138 8.91 7.07 12.14
C ASP A 138 9.34 8.42 12.74
N TRP A 139 9.14 8.61 14.05
CA TRP A 139 9.66 9.78 14.78
C TRP A 139 11.18 9.83 14.78
N ILE A 140 11.84 8.68 14.97
CA ILE A 140 13.31 8.57 14.87
C ILE A 140 13.79 8.97 13.47
N MET A 141 13.04 8.64 12.41
CA MET A 141 13.37 9.05 11.05
C MET A 141 13.21 10.57 10.84
N VAL A 142 12.17 11.19 11.42
CA VAL A 142 11.98 12.65 11.40
C VAL A 142 13.13 13.35 12.12
N VAL A 143 13.54 12.84 13.28
CA VAL A 143 14.68 13.37 14.02
C VAL A 143 15.98 13.27 13.19
N GLY A 144 16.22 12.14 12.53
CA GLY A 144 17.33 11.98 11.60
C GLY A 144 17.29 12.97 10.42
N TYR A 145 16.11 13.22 9.86
CA TYR A 145 15.91 14.22 8.81
C TYR A 145 16.20 15.65 9.29
N MET A 146 15.74 16.02 10.49
CA MET A 146 16.01 17.33 11.09
C MET A 146 17.50 17.56 11.36
N TYR A 147 18.22 16.50 11.77
CA TYR A 147 19.67 16.57 11.97
C TYR A 147 20.49 16.59 10.66
N MET A 148 19.90 16.23 9.51
CA MET A 148 20.56 16.34 8.20
C MET A 148 20.91 17.81 7.84
N ALA A 149 20.22 18.78 8.44
CA ALA A 149 20.48 20.20 8.25
C ALA A 149 21.79 20.70 8.92
N LEU A 150 22.45 19.88 9.75
CA LEU A 150 23.65 20.23 10.51
C LEU A 150 24.82 19.28 10.17
N ASP A 151 25.69 19.70 9.25
CA ASP A 151 26.79 18.91 8.66
C ASP A 151 27.75 18.29 9.72
N VAL A 152 27.88 18.92 10.89
CA VAL A 152 28.76 18.47 12.00
C VAL A 152 28.23 17.20 12.70
N ILE A 153 26.98 16.81 12.46
CA ILE A 153 26.27 15.71 13.14
C ILE A 153 26.21 14.45 12.26
N TYR A 154 26.82 14.44 11.05
CA TYR A 154 26.79 13.32 10.08
C TYR A 154 26.86 11.90 10.69
N PRO A 155 27.86 11.53 11.54
CA PRO A 155 27.95 10.17 12.07
C PRO A 155 26.78 9.80 13.00
N PHE A 156 26.23 10.78 13.73
CA PHE A 156 25.04 10.59 14.56
C PHE A 156 23.77 10.52 13.71
N THR A 157 23.65 11.37 12.69
CA THR A 157 22.52 11.34 11.73
C THR A 157 22.46 9.99 11.02
N ALA A 158 23.60 9.48 10.55
CA ALA A 158 23.72 8.17 9.94
C ALA A 158 23.34 7.04 10.92
N LEU A 159 23.73 7.13 12.18
CA LEU A 159 23.34 6.17 13.22
C LEU A 159 21.82 6.17 13.44
N VAL A 160 21.20 7.35 13.57
CA VAL A 160 19.75 7.48 13.79
C VAL A 160 18.93 6.85 12.65
N ILE A 161 19.34 7.07 11.39
CA ILE A 161 18.70 6.45 10.22
C ILE A 161 18.84 4.92 10.27
N LYS A 162 20.04 4.42 10.58
CA LYS A 162 20.31 2.97 10.72
C LYS A 162 19.50 2.34 11.85
N CYS A 163 19.35 3.02 12.99
CA CYS A 163 18.51 2.57 14.10
C CYS A 163 17.04 2.42 13.72
N SER A 164 16.49 3.35 12.92
CA SER A 164 15.11 3.24 12.42
C SER A 164 14.93 2.00 11.52
N LEU A 165 15.87 1.71 10.62
CA LEU A 165 15.87 0.50 9.78
C LEU A 165 15.97 -0.80 10.60
N LEU A 166 16.88 -0.83 11.57
CA LEU A 166 17.07 -2.00 12.44
C LEU A 166 15.85 -2.27 13.33
N LEU A 167 15.20 -1.23 13.85
CA LEU A 167 13.93 -1.35 14.59
C LEU A 167 12.79 -1.82 13.68
N PHE A 168 12.76 -1.38 12.41
CA PHE A 168 11.80 -1.90 11.44
C PHE A 168 12.01 -3.40 11.18
N TYR A 169 13.26 -3.86 10.99
CA TYR A 169 13.55 -5.28 10.80
C TYR A 169 13.29 -6.13 12.06
N TYR A 170 13.54 -5.57 13.24
CA TYR A 170 13.18 -6.20 14.51
C TYR A 170 11.67 -6.45 14.61
N ASN A 171 10.86 -5.44 14.27
CA ASN A 171 9.40 -5.52 14.31
C ASN A 171 8.79 -6.35 13.17
N LEU A 172 9.49 -6.49 12.03
CA LEU A 172 9.09 -7.39 10.95
C LEU A 172 9.20 -8.87 11.37
N SER A 173 10.02 -9.17 12.40
CA SER A 173 10.28 -10.52 12.89
C SER A 173 9.19 -11.06 13.84
N SER A 174 7.94 -11.13 13.37
CA SER A 174 6.83 -11.77 14.09
C SER A 174 6.95 -13.32 14.06
N SER A 175 7.81 -13.88 14.94
CA SER A 175 8.05 -15.31 15.27
C SER A 175 8.69 -16.25 14.21
N PRO A 176 9.63 -17.18 14.57
CA PRO A 176 10.71 -17.14 15.54
C PRO A 176 12.09 -17.23 14.83
N ALA A 177 12.42 -16.28 13.97
CA ALA A 177 13.74 -16.22 13.32
C ALA A 177 14.82 -15.70 14.30
N ARG A 178 15.31 -16.55 15.20
CA ARG A 178 16.34 -16.20 16.20
C ARG A 178 17.59 -15.58 15.56
N TYR A 179 17.96 -16.03 14.36
CA TYR A 179 19.09 -15.50 13.60
C TYR A 179 18.93 -14.01 13.23
N LEU A 180 17.72 -13.57 12.87
CA LEU A 180 17.45 -12.19 12.45
C LEU A 180 17.54 -11.22 13.63
N LYS A 181 17.03 -11.63 14.80
CA LYS A 181 17.14 -10.83 16.03
C LYS A 181 18.59 -10.67 16.49
N ILE A 182 19.38 -11.74 16.42
CA ILE A 182 20.83 -11.68 16.72
C ILE A 182 21.53 -10.75 15.72
N ALA A 183 21.26 -10.89 14.42
CA ALA A 183 21.84 -10.03 13.39
C ALA A 183 21.51 -8.54 13.62
N VAL A 184 20.27 -8.21 14.00
CA VAL A 184 19.85 -6.84 14.34
C VAL A 184 20.66 -6.28 15.52
N TRP A 185 20.76 -7.02 16.63
CA TRP A 185 21.49 -6.54 17.82
C TRP A 185 23.00 -6.41 17.58
N VAL A 186 23.61 -7.35 16.86
CA VAL A 186 25.03 -7.28 16.48
C VAL A 186 25.29 -6.08 15.58
N THR A 187 24.43 -5.85 14.59
CA THR A 187 24.56 -4.70 13.67
C THR A 187 24.33 -3.38 14.39
N PHE A 188 23.38 -3.32 15.33
CA PHE A 188 23.14 -2.15 16.17
C PHE A 188 24.36 -1.80 17.03
N ALA A 189 24.96 -2.79 17.71
CA ALA A 189 26.16 -2.61 18.50
C ALA A 189 27.34 -2.14 17.63
N PHE A 190 27.52 -2.74 16.45
CA PHE A 190 28.57 -2.37 15.50
C PHE A 190 28.41 -0.93 14.97
N ALA A 191 27.21 -0.55 14.54
CA ALA A 191 26.93 0.79 14.03
C ALA A 191 27.10 1.86 15.12
N THR A 192 26.63 1.57 16.33
CA THR A 192 26.77 2.47 17.49
C THR A 192 28.24 2.63 17.88
N GLY A 193 29.01 1.54 17.95
CA GLY A 193 30.43 1.57 18.24
C GLY A 193 31.22 2.37 17.20
N THR A 194 30.88 2.21 15.92
CA THR A 194 31.49 2.98 14.82
C THR A 194 31.21 4.47 14.94
N ALA A 195 29.97 4.86 15.27
CA ALA A 195 29.59 6.26 15.46
C ALA A 195 30.29 6.89 16.67
N ILE A 196 30.36 6.18 17.80
CA ILE A 196 31.07 6.64 19.01
C ILE A 196 32.56 6.79 18.74
N ALA A 197 33.19 5.80 18.08
CA ALA A 197 34.61 5.87 17.72
C ALA A 197 34.90 7.05 16.76
N SER A 198 34.03 7.28 15.78
CA SER A 198 34.13 8.41 14.84
C SER A 198 33.99 9.76 15.54
N ALA A 199 33.03 9.88 16.47
CA ALA A 199 32.83 11.09 17.26
C ALA A 199 34.01 11.32 18.22
N GLY A 200 34.46 10.29 18.92
CA GLY A 200 35.62 10.35 19.81
C GLY A 200 36.88 10.77 19.07
N TYR A 201 37.19 10.14 17.92
CA TYR A 201 38.32 10.55 17.09
C TYR A 201 38.19 12.02 16.65
N SER A 202 37.00 12.45 16.23
CA SER A 202 36.78 13.84 15.81
C SER A 202 36.98 14.86 16.94
N LEU A 203 36.71 14.47 18.20
CA LEU A 203 36.89 15.30 19.39
C LEU A 203 38.35 15.34 19.88
N PHE A 204 39.09 14.24 19.74
CA PHE A 204 40.44 14.09 20.33
C PHE A 204 41.59 14.15 19.32
N LYS A 205 41.31 14.35 18.02
CA LYS A 205 42.34 14.37 16.94
C LYS A 205 43.33 15.54 17.01
N CYS A 206 43.06 16.58 17.78
CA CYS A 206 43.92 17.75 17.90
C CYS A 206 44.10 18.13 19.37
N THR A 207 45.31 18.55 19.73
CA THR A 207 45.64 18.97 21.10
C THR A 207 46.18 20.41 21.10
N PRO A 208 45.71 21.29 22.03
CA PRO A 208 44.62 21.07 22.99
C PRO A 208 43.21 21.05 22.34
N VAL A 209 42.27 20.38 23.00
CA VAL A 209 40.87 20.26 22.54
C VAL A 209 40.12 21.56 22.89
N SER A 210 40.08 22.54 21.97
CA SER A 210 39.17 23.68 22.09
C SER A 210 38.11 23.59 20.99
N PHE A 211 36.87 23.33 21.39
CA PHE A 211 35.73 23.16 20.47
C PHE A 211 35.30 24.48 19.82
N TRP A 212 35.73 25.63 20.36
CA TRP A 212 35.20 26.95 19.99
C TRP A 212 36.23 28.00 19.53
N THR A 213 37.55 27.85 19.75
CA THR A 213 38.48 29.00 19.54
C THR A 213 39.79 28.75 18.80
N GLU A 214 40.20 27.52 18.47
CA GLU A 214 41.57 27.30 17.99
C GLU A 214 41.67 26.24 16.88
N TRP A 215 41.20 26.58 15.66
CA TRP A 215 41.47 25.77 14.47
C TRP A 215 42.88 25.96 13.89
N PHE A 216 43.61 26.99 14.34
CA PHE A 216 44.90 27.40 13.76
C PHE A 216 46.13 27.15 14.66
N THR A 217 45.95 26.80 15.94
CA THR A 217 47.04 26.62 16.93
C THR A 217 47.18 25.18 17.44
N SER A 218 46.29 24.26 17.05
CA SER A 218 46.30 22.88 17.54
C SER A 218 47.26 21.97 16.75
N VAL A 219 48.10 21.20 17.44
CA VAL A 219 48.86 20.10 16.82
C VAL A 219 47.90 18.93 16.63
N CYS A 220 47.51 18.68 15.38
CA CYS A 220 46.65 17.57 14.98
C CYS A 220 47.48 16.35 14.58
N ASP A 221 46.89 15.16 14.74
CA ASP A 221 47.51 13.91 14.29
C ASP A 221 47.95 14.01 12.82
N SER A 222 49.20 13.63 12.53
CA SER A 222 49.81 13.71 11.21
C SER A 222 49.32 12.60 10.27
N ASN A 223 48.76 11.52 10.81
CA ASN A 223 48.27 10.38 10.03
C ASN A 223 46.75 10.21 10.10
N GLN A 224 46.02 11.22 9.60
CA GLN A 224 44.56 11.20 9.56
C GLN A 224 44.00 10.17 8.55
N THR A 225 44.83 9.69 7.64
CA THR A 225 44.46 8.77 6.56
C THR A 225 43.87 7.47 7.07
N ILE A 226 44.52 6.82 8.02
CA ILE A 226 44.10 5.50 8.50
C ILE A 226 42.75 5.58 9.26
N PRO A 227 42.56 6.47 10.24
CA PRO A 227 41.28 6.57 10.96
C PRO A 227 40.08 6.89 10.06
N TYR A 228 40.23 7.81 9.08
CA TYR A 228 39.15 8.15 8.15
C TYR A 228 38.80 6.99 7.20
N LEU A 229 39.80 6.25 6.71
CA LEU A 229 39.56 5.07 5.87
C LEU A 229 38.89 3.93 6.64
N VAL A 230 39.37 3.63 7.85
CA VAL A 230 38.81 2.57 8.70
C VAL A 230 37.36 2.90 9.08
N THR A 231 37.10 4.13 9.50
CA THR A 231 35.74 4.57 9.85
C THR A 231 34.81 4.53 8.64
N GLY A 232 35.27 5.01 7.47
CA GLY A 232 34.49 4.95 6.24
C GLY A 232 34.17 3.52 5.81
N ALA A 233 35.15 2.61 5.87
CA ALA A 233 34.95 1.19 5.56
C ALA A 233 33.97 0.53 6.54
N ALA A 234 34.06 0.84 7.83
CA ALA A 234 33.12 0.34 8.84
C ALA A 234 31.68 0.84 8.60
N MET A 235 31.49 2.09 8.18
CA MET A 235 30.16 2.61 7.83
C MET A 235 29.59 1.94 6.57
N ILE A 236 30.40 1.72 5.52
CA ILE A 236 29.99 0.96 4.33
C ILE A 236 29.62 -0.48 4.70
N LEU A 237 30.40 -1.12 5.57
CA LEU A 237 30.11 -2.47 6.03
C LEU A 237 28.77 -2.53 6.78
N ALA A 238 28.47 -1.53 7.64
CA ALA A 238 27.18 -1.44 8.30
C ALA A 238 26.02 -1.29 7.29
N ASP A 239 26.19 -0.45 6.25
CA ASP A 239 25.19 -0.29 5.18
C ASP A 239 24.94 -1.59 4.43
N LEU A 240 26.00 -2.31 4.06
CA LEU A 240 25.92 -3.61 3.37
C LEU A 240 25.22 -4.67 4.23
N ILE A 241 25.56 -4.75 5.52
CA ILE A 241 24.92 -5.72 6.44
C ILE A 241 23.43 -5.42 6.55
N ILE A 242 23.04 -4.15 6.74
CA ILE A 242 21.64 -3.72 6.85
C ILE A 242 20.89 -4.03 5.55
N TRP A 243 21.50 -3.78 4.39
CA TRP A 243 20.92 -4.06 3.08
C TRP A 243 20.71 -5.56 2.82
N LEU A 244 21.68 -6.40 3.17
CA LEU A 244 21.63 -7.85 2.94
C LEU A 244 20.73 -8.58 3.95
N MET A 245 20.62 -8.07 5.18
CA MET A 245 19.87 -8.68 6.29
C MET A 245 18.43 -9.13 5.92
N PRO A 246 17.61 -8.35 5.21
CA PRO A 246 16.26 -8.77 4.83
C PRO A 246 16.19 -9.72 3.63
N LEU A 247 17.26 -9.89 2.84
CA LEU A 247 17.23 -10.69 1.61
C LEU A 247 16.95 -12.18 1.84
N PRO A 248 17.59 -12.89 2.81
CA PRO A 248 17.26 -14.28 3.09
C PRO A 248 15.80 -14.49 3.52
N LEU A 249 15.24 -13.54 4.28
CA LEU A 249 13.83 -13.55 4.69
C LEU A 249 12.92 -13.43 3.47
N VAL A 250 13.21 -12.49 2.57
CA VAL A 250 12.41 -12.22 1.37
C VAL A 250 12.52 -13.33 0.34
N MET A 251 13.70 -13.93 0.19
CA MET A 251 13.91 -15.09 -0.68
C MET A 251 13.23 -16.35 -0.15
N GLY A 252 13.07 -16.47 1.17
CA GLY A 252 12.31 -17.54 1.81
C GLY A 252 10.78 -17.34 1.82
N LEU A 253 10.30 -16.11 1.56
CA LEU A 253 8.88 -15.78 1.53
C LEU A 253 8.26 -16.09 0.15
N LYS A 254 7.15 -16.84 0.14
CA LYS A 254 6.35 -17.11 -1.06
C LYS A 254 5.52 -15.87 -1.46
N LEU A 255 6.18 -14.81 -1.95
CA LEU A 255 5.55 -13.57 -2.43
C LEU A 255 5.06 -13.69 -3.88
N TYR A 256 3.90 -13.09 -4.20
CA TYR A 256 3.40 -12.93 -5.57
C TYR A 256 4.37 -12.12 -6.44
N LYS A 257 4.39 -12.29 -7.76
CA LYS A 257 5.37 -11.62 -8.64
C LYS A 257 5.39 -10.10 -8.47
N ARG A 258 4.25 -9.44 -8.30
CA ARG A 258 4.17 -7.99 -8.08
C ARG A 258 4.77 -7.58 -6.74
N GLU A 259 4.51 -8.35 -5.69
CA GLU A 259 5.05 -8.12 -4.36
C GLU A 259 6.54 -8.45 -4.28
N ARG A 260 6.98 -9.46 -5.03
CA ARG A 260 8.38 -9.83 -5.21
C ARG A 260 9.12 -8.76 -5.99
N ILE A 261 8.54 -8.22 -7.08
CA ILE A 261 9.12 -7.12 -7.85
C ILE A 261 9.18 -5.85 -6.99
N ALA A 262 8.11 -5.52 -6.25
CA ALA A 262 8.09 -4.37 -5.35
C ALA A 262 9.10 -4.54 -4.20
N ALA A 263 9.20 -5.73 -3.62
CA ALA A 263 10.22 -6.05 -2.62
C ALA A 263 11.63 -5.93 -3.21
N ILE A 264 11.90 -6.58 -4.36
CA ILE A 264 13.18 -6.46 -5.08
C ILE A 264 13.50 -5.00 -5.37
N PHE A 265 12.55 -4.21 -5.88
CA PHE A 265 12.73 -2.78 -6.14
C PHE A 265 13.05 -1.99 -4.85
N THR A 266 12.33 -2.25 -3.77
CA THR A 266 12.55 -1.64 -2.44
C THR A 266 13.94 -2.00 -1.90
N PHE A 267 14.38 -3.25 -2.05
CA PHE A 267 15.72 -3.68 -1.64
C PHE A 267 16.82 -3.20 -2.59
N SER A 268 16.54 -3.07 -3.89
CA SER A 268 17.47 -2.50 -4.87
C SER A 268 17.75 -1.02 -4.57
N LEU A 269 16.84 -0.27 -3.97
CA LEU A 269 17.13 1.10 -3.53
C LEU A 269 18.26 1.18 -2.50
N GLY A 270 18.45 0.14 -1.68
CA GLY A 270 19.53 0.06 -0.69
C GLY A 270 20.93 -0.05 -1.29
N ILE A 271 21.06 -0.56 -2.52
CA ILE A 271 22.36 -0.64 -3.20
C ILE A 271 22.89 0.77 -3.55
N PHE A 272 21.99 1.71 -3.86
CA PHE A 272 22.37 3.08 -4.21
C PHE A 272 22.90 3.83 -2.99
N ALA A 273 22.35 3.58 -1.80
CA ALA A 273 22.89 4.11 -0.56
C ALA A 273 24.32 3.58 -0.30
N CYS A 274 24.54 2.27 -0.48
CA CYS A 274 25.87 1.67 -0.34
C CYS A 274 26.88 2.24 -1.36
N ILE A 275 26.45 2.43 -2.61
CA ILE A 275 27.27 3.03 -3.67
C ILE A 275 27.63 4.49 -3.31
N ALA A 276 26.68 5.27 -2.78
CA ALA A 276 26.93 6.63 -2.33
C ALA A 276 27.95 6.67 -1.18
N SER A 277 27.87 5.76 -0.22
CA SER A 277 28.86 5.61 0.86
C SER A 277 30.27 5.31 0.32
N CYS A 278 30.38 4.48 -0.74
CA CYS A 278 31.66 4.23 -1.43
C CYS A 278 32.21 5.49 -2.13
N PHE A 279 31.35 6.25 -2.83
CA PHE A 279 31.75 7.50 -3.46
C PHE A 279 32.19 8.55 -2.44
N ARG A 280 31.54 8.63 -1.29
CA ARG A 280 31.96 9.50 -0.20
C ARG A 280 33.34 9.11 0.32
N LEU A 281 33.60 7.83 0.56
CA LEU A 281 34.92 7.36 1.00
C LEU A 281 36.01 7.66 -0.06
N TRP A 282 35.70 7.45 -1.33
CA TRP A 282 36.58 7.84 -2.44
C TRP A 282 36.84 9.36 -2.46
N ALA A 283 35.81 10.18 -2.25
CA ALA A 283 35.94 11.63 -2.20
C ALA A 283 36.80 12.08 -1.01
N VAL A 284 36.61 11.48 0.17
CA VAL A 284 37.48 11.71 1.34
C VAL A 284 38.92 11.32 1.01
N HIS A 285 39.13 10.14 0.42
CA HIS A 285 40.49 9.71 0.04
C HIS A 285 41.16 10.68 -0.93
N LYS A 286 40.47 11.05 -2.03
CA LYS A 286 41.01 11.88 -3.10
C LYS A 286 41.19 13.36 -2.74
N TYR A 287 40.25 13.91 -2.00
CA TYR A 287 40.16 15.36 -1.75
C TYR A 287 40.59 15.78 -0.35
N PHE A 288 40.57 14.85 0.62
CA PHE A 288 41.02 15.11 1.98
C PHE A 288 42.41 14.50 2.24
N LEU A 289 42.61 13.23 1.88
CA LEU A 289 43.82 12.48 2.28
C LEU A 289 44.99 12.61 1.31
N THR A 290 44.76 12.54 -0.01
CA THR A 290 45.86 12.59 -1.00
C THR A 290 46.33 14.01 -1.35
N THR A 291 45.54 15.02 -1.01
CA THR A 291 45.79 16.42 -1.41
C THR A 291 45.89 17.38 -0.21
N GLY A 292 46.03 16.83 1.01
CA GLY A 292 46.27 17.60 2.24
C GLY A 292 45.12 18.53 2.65
N GLY A 293 43.86 18.12 2.43
CA GLY A 293 42.68 18.96 2.69
C GLY A 293 42.47 20.04 1.62
N SER A 294 42.22 19.64 0.37
CA SER A 294 42.35 20.49 -0.82
C SER A 294 41.25 21.53 -1.08
N GLY A 295 40.60 22.08 -0.04
CA GLY A 295 39.48 23.04 -0.21
C GLY A 295 38.22 22.45 -0.89
N LYS A 296 38.21 21.12 -1.13
CA LYS A 296 37.11 20.38 -1.77
C LYS A 296 36.19 19.69 -0.76
N THR A 297 36.23 20.12 0.50
CA THR A 297 35.30 19.72 1.57
C THR A 297 33.83 19.84 1.16
N PRO A 298 33.39 20.87 0.41
CA PRO A 298 32.00 20.95 -0.07
C PRO A 298 31.59 19.76 -0.96
N ILE A 299 32.53 19.19 -1.72
CA ILE A 299 32.27 18.00 -2.55
C ILE A 299 32.09 16.77 -1.66
N ILE A 300 32.89 16.65 -0.59
CA ILE A 300 32.77 15.56 0.40
C ILE A 300 31.43 15.66 1.13
N ASN A 301 31.05 16.84 1.58
CA ASN A 301 29.79 17.10 2.28
C ASN A 301 28.59 16.88 1.36
N ALA A 302 28.70 17.25 0.08
CA ALA A 302 27.65 16.96 -0.89
C ALA A 302 27.41 15.45 -1.06
N TRP A 303 28.47 14.63 -1.10
CA TRP A 303 28.32 13.18 -1.13
C TRP A 303 27.74 12.63 0.18
N ALA A 304 28.07 13.23 1.33
CA ALA A 304 27.46 12.87 2.62
C ALA A 304 25.95 13.18 2.64
N VAL A 305 25.54 14.32 2.09
CA VAL A 305 24.12 14.67 1.94
C VAL A 305 23.41 13.68 1.02
N VAL A 306 23.98 13.38 -0.15
CA VAL A 306 23.41 12.40 -1.09
C VAL A 306 23.25 11.04 -0.42
N GLU A 307 24.26 10.58 0.33
CA GLU A 307 24.22 9.33 1.10
C GLU A 307 23.06 9.31 2.11
N LEU A 308 22.93 10.35 2.94
CA LEU A 308 21.87 10.42 3.96
C LEU A 308 20.48 10.49 3.34
N ASN A 309 20.29 11.27 2.27
CA ASN A 309 19.01 11.35 1.55
C ASN A 309 18.62 10.00 0.93
N LEU A 310 19.55 9.32 0.27
CA LEU A 310 19.30 7.99 -0.29
C LEU A 310 18.97 6.97 0.80
N ALA A 311 19.63 7.05 1.96
CA ALA A 311 19.35 6.20 3.11
C ALA A 311 17.93 6.43 3.67
N ILE A 312 17.47 7.68 3.80
CA ILE A 312 16.11 8.02 4.24
C ILE A 312 15.07 7.55 3.23
N ILE A 313 15.31 7.75 1.92
CA ILE A 313 14.44 7.28 0.85
C ILE A 313 14.31 5.75 0.89
N CYS A 314 15.44 5.05 0.97
CA CYS A 314 15.47 3.59 1.10
C CYS A 314 14.70 3.11 2.34
N ALA A 315 14.91 3.76 3.49
CA ALA A 315 14.22 3.42 4.73
C ALA A 315 12.72 3.70 4.71
N SER A 316 12.26 4.58 3.81
CA SER A 316 10.86 4.97 3.69
C SER A 316 10.10 4.14 2.66
N ALA A 317 10.80 3.49 1.72
CA ALA A 317 10.23 2.69 0.65
C ALA A 317 9.27 1.56 1.13
N PRO A 318 9.52 0.83 2.24
CA PRO A 318 8.57 -0.17 2.76
C PRO A 318 7.23 0.42 3.20
N ALA A 319 7.21 1.68 3.70
CA ALA A 319 5.98 2.36 4.08
C ALA A 319 5.20 2.84 2.85
N LEU A 320 5.91 3.36 1.84
CA LEU A 320 5.32 3.83 0.58
C LEU A 320 4.66 2.71 -0.24
N ARG A 321 5.04 1.44 -0.04
CA ARG A 321 4.38 0.29 -0.68
C ARG A 321 2.86 0.28 -0.45
N ALA A 322 2.38 0.75 0.71
CA ALA A 322 0.95 0.79 1.01
C ALA A 322 0.19 1.83 0.15
N LEU A 323 0.88 2.78 -0.48
CA LEU A 323 0.30 3.78 -1.38
C LEU A 323 0.19 3.31 -2.84
N TRP A 324 0.87 2.20 -3.19
CA TRP A 324 0.91 1.69 -4.56
C TRP A 324 -0.48 1.44 -5.20
N PRO A 325 -1.47 0.88 -4.48
CA PRO A 325 -2.82 0.71 -5.03
C PRO A 325 -3.51 2.03 -5.37
N ILE A 326 -3.23 3.10 -4.62
CA ILE A 326 -3.86 4.42 -4.77
C ILE A 326 -3.35 5.11 -6.03
N VAL A 327 -2.03 5.09 -6.26
CA VAL A 327 -1.41 5.72 -7.44
C VAL A 327 -1.80 5.00 -8.74
N SER A 328 -2.00 3.67 -8.69
CA SER A 328 -2.50 2.92 -9.85
C SER A 328 -3.96 3.20 -10.21
N SER A 329 -4.71 3.88 -9.34
CA SER A 329 -6.13 4.20 -9.54
C SER A 329 -6.38 5.64 -10.01
N THR A 330 -5.36 6.51 -10.06
CA THR A 330 -5.54 7.96 -10.31
C THR A 330 -4.84 8.50 -11.57
N ALA A 331 -4.37 7.67 -12.50
CA ALA A 331 -3.83 8.15 -13.77
C ALA A 331 -4.89 8.11 -14.89
N PRO A 332 -5.30 9.27 -15.47
CA PRO A 332 -6.05 9.31 -16.71
C PRO A 332 -5.15 8.89 -17.87
N ILE A 333 -5.74 8.16 -18.81
CA ILE A 333 -5.10 7.51 -19.96
C ILE A 333 -4.53 8.55 -20.94
N ALA A 334 -3.24 8.47 -21.26
CA ALA A 334 -2.73 8.86 -22.56
C ALA A 334 -2.63 7.60 -23.43
N SER A 335 -3.54 7.47 -24.39
CA SER A 335 -3.59 6.40 -25.36
C SER A 335 -2.41 6.49 -26.33
N GLY A 336 -1.76 5.37 -26.62
CA GLY A 336 -0.92 5.24 -27.83
C GLY A 336 0.48 4.68 -27.61
N VAL A 337 0.59 3.44 -27.12
CA VAL A 337 1.36 2.33 -27.72
C VAL A 337 0.87 1.07 -26.99
N SER A 338 -0.02 0.30 -27.63
CA SER A 338 -0.33 -1.06 -27.16
C SER A 338 0.83 -1.96 -27.56
N ILE A 339 1.77 -2.19 -26.64
CA ILE A 339 2.50 -3.45 -26.64
C ILE A 339 1.54 -4.45 -25.99
N ASN A 340 0.96 -5.35 -26.78
CA ASN A 340 0.19 -6.50 -26.33
C ASN A 340 1.09 -7.42 -25.47
N ASN A 341 1.31 -7.06 -24.21
CA ASN A 341 1.85 -7.95 -23.19
C ASN A 341 0.69 -8.74 -22.61
N GLY A 342 0.37 -9.90 -23.23
CA GLY A 342 -0.74 -10.79 -22.91
C GLY A 342 -1.19 -10.77 -21.44
N LYS A 343 -2.35 -10.14 -21.19
CA LYS A 343 -2.99 -10.09 -19.87
C LYS A 343 -3.25 -11.52 -19.39
N ALA A 344 -2.95 -11.79 -18.13
CA ALA A 344 -3.29 -13.07 -17.51
C ALA A 344 -4.75 -13.04 -17.03
N TYR A 345 -5.49 -14.10 -17.27
CA TYR A 345 -6.90 -14.28 -16.92
C TYR A 345 -7.07 -15.43 -15.94
N LEU A 346 -8.11 -15.37 -15.13
CA LEU A 346 -8.47 -16.45 -14.20
C LEU A 346 -9.58 -17.30 -14.82
N THR A 347 -9.37 -18.61 -14.83
CA THR A 347 -10.43 -19.60 -14.99
C THR A 347 -10.63 -20.29 -13.65
N PHE A 348 -11.86 -20.64 -13.32
CA PHE A 348 -12.19 -21.36 -12.10
C PHE A 348 -13.16 -22.49 -12.42
N GLU A 349 -12.94 -23.63 -11.77
CA GLU A 349 -13.75 -24.84 -11.93
C GLU A 349 -13.93 -25.49 -10.55
N THR A 350 -15.08 -26.10 -10.33
CA THR A 350 -15.38 -26.87 -9.13
C THR A 350 -14.62 -28.20 -9.18
N VAL A 351 -14.10 -28.62 -8.02
CA VAL A 351 -13.46 -29.93 -7.84
C VAL A 351 -14.44 -30.82 -7.05
N PRO A 352 -15.20 -31.70 -7.72
CA PRO A 352 -16.27 -32.46 -7.08
C PRO A 352 -15.76 -33.65 -6.27
N GLY A 353 -16.68 -34.28 -5.53
CA GLY A 353 -16.45 -35.55 -4.81
C GLY A 353 -15.96 -35.38 -3.38
N PHE A 354 -16.06 -34.17 -2.82
CA PHE A 354 -15.73 -33.88 -1.43
C PHE A 354 -16.97 -33.57 -0.60
N PHE A 355 -18.02 -33.05 -1.23
CA PHE A 355 -19.24 -32.69 -0.55
C PHE A 355 -20.47 -33.34 -1.18
N LEU A 356 -21.50 -33.63 -0.38
CA LEU A 356 -22.75 -34.24 -0.83
C LEU A 356 -23.42 -33.41 -1.94
N GLN A 357 -23.36 -32.08 -1.84
CA GLN A 357 -23.87 -31.16 -2.85
C GLN A 357 -23.10 -31.21 -4.18
N ASP A 358 -21.96 -31.89 -4.27
CA ASP A 358 -21.29 -32.17 -5.55
C ASP A 358 -21.99 -33.30 -6.33
N ASP A 359 -22.84 -34.09 -5.67
CA ASP A 359 -23.52 -35.27 -6.22
C ASP A 359 -24.95 -34.92 -6.68
N PRO A 360 -25.33 -35.21 -7.94
CA PRO A 360 -26.67 -34.91 -8.47
C PRO A 360 -27.80 -35.70 -7.79
N SER A 361 -27.49 -36.74 -7.01
CA SER A 361 -28.48 -37.47 -6.20
C SER A 361 -28.85 -36.76 -4.89
N THR A 362 -28.08 -35.75 -4.46
CA THR A 362 -28.39 -34.96 -3.27
C THR A 362 -29.50 -33.97 -3.56
N ASP A 363 -30.66 -34.17 -2.95
CA ASP A 363 -31.81 -33.28 -3.09
C ASP A 363 -31.60 -31.97 -2.30
N PRO A 364 -31.51 -30.81 -2.98
CA PRO A 364 -31.30 -29.53 -2.30
C PRO A 364 -32.47 -29.11 -1.40
N SER A 365 -33.69 -29.61 -1.64
CA SER A 365 -34.89 -29.22 -0.90
C SER A 365 -34.96 -29.83 0.50
N THR A 366 -34.29 -30.96 0.70
CA THR A 366 -34.24 -31.70 1.97
C THR A 366 -32.86 -31.67 2.64
N PHE A 367 -31.87 -31.04 2.00
CA PHE A 367 -30.51 -30.96 2.50
C PHE A 367 -30.36 -30.05 3.73
N ASP A 368 -30.00 -30.63 4.88
CA ASP A 368 -29.64 -29.89 6.09
C ASP A 368 -28.12 -29.87 6.30
N TYR A 369 -27.50 -28.72 6.02
CA TYR A 369 -26.06 -28.53 6.15
C TYR A 369 -25.54 -28.75 7.58
N VAL A 370 -26.38 -28.57 8.61
CA VAL A 370 -25.98 -28.79 10.01
C VAL A 370 -25.90 -30.30 10.28
N ALA A 371 -26.96 -31.04 9.93
CA ALA A 371 -27.03 -32.48 10.12
C ALA A 371 -25.99 -33.22 9.25
N ALA A 372 -25.73 -32.70 8.05
CA ALA A 372 -24.79 -33.29 7.10
C ALA A 372 -23.33 -32.85 7.29
N ASN A 373 -22.97 -32.12 8.36
CA ASN A 373 -21.60 -31.64 8.58
C ASN A 373 -21.05 -30.79 7.39
N PHE A 374 -21.85 -29.82 6.93
CA PHE A 374 -21.72 -29.08 5.66
C PHE A 374 -21.67 -29.95 4.39
N GLY A 375 -22.13 -31.20 4.49
CA GLY A 375 -22.06 -32.17 3.41
C GLY A 375 -20.69 -32.80 3.22
N LEU A 376 -19.71 -32.59 4.10
CA LEU A 376 -18.38 -33.20 3.94
C LEU A 376 -18.47 -34.73 3.99
N ILE A 377 -18.07 -35.39 2.90
CA ILE A 377 -18.10 -36.85 2.76
C ILE A 377 -16.99 -37.46 3.63
N ASP A 378 -17.35 -38.47 4.43
CA ASP A 378 -16.36 -39.27 5.17
C ASP A 378 -15.62 -40.20 4.20
N ARG A 379 -14.32 -39.94 4.04
CA ARG A 379 -13.45 -40.61 3.07
C ARG A 379 -11.98 -40.49 3.45
N PRO A 380 -11.13 -41.45 3.05
CA PRO A 380 -9.68 -41.30 3.15
C PRO A 380 -9.15 -40.30 2.10
N TYR A 381 -8.06 -39.61 2.45
CA TYR A 381 -7.30 -38.74 1.55
C TYR A 381 -5.90 -39.29 1.30
N LEU A 382 -5.29 -38.93 0.17
CA LEU A 382 -3.90 -39.30 -0.16
C LEU A 382 -2.85 -38.73 0.82
N THR A 383 -3.25 -37.79 1.67
CA THR A 383 -2.42 -37.22 2.73
C THR A 383 -2.53 -37.96 4.05
N ASP A 384 -3.41 -38.96 4.14
CA ASP A 384 -3.60 -39.70 5.37
C ASP A 384 -2.42 -40.63 5.65
N ASP A 385 -1.95 -40.58 6.89
CA ASP A 385 -0.82 -41.34 7.41
C ASP A 385 -1.22 -41.99 8.75
N GLY A 386 -0.30 -42.70 9.40
CA GLY A 386 -0.56 -43.31 10.72
C GLY A 386 -0.99 -42.32 11.80
N ASN A 387 -0.70 -41.01 11.64
CA ASN A 387 -1.14 -39.96 12.56
C ASN A 387 -2.55 -39.43 12.23
N SER A 388 -3.08 -39.69 11.03
CA SER A 388 -4.44 -39.29 10.63
C SER A 388 -5.55 -40.00 11.40
N LEU A 389 -5.26 -41.11 12.10
CA LEU A 389 -6.24 -41.83 12.91
C LEU A 389 -6.83 -41.00 14.05
N LYS A 390 -6.14 -39.96 14.51
CA LYS A 390 -6.59 -39.06 15.59
C LYS A 390 -7.24 -37.77 15.08
N LEU A 391 -7.28 -37.57 13.76
CA LEU A 391 -7.79 -36.35 13.14
C LEU A 391 -9.26 -36.49 12.79
N THR A 392 -10.02 -35.40 12.96
CA THR A 392 -11.39 -35.30 12.44
C THR A 392 -11.38 -35.29 10.91
N GLN A 393 -12.54 -35.56 10.30
CA GLN A 393 -12.66 -35.54 8.85
C GLN A 393 -12.31 -34.16 8.25
N TRP A 394 -12.68 -33.08 8.93
CA TRP A 394 -12.30 -31.72 8.55
C TRP A 394 -10.79 -31.45 8.63
N GLN A 395 -10.11 -31.97 9.65
CA GLN A 395 -8.64 -31.82 9.75
C GLN A 395 -7.93 -32.57 8.62
N LYS A 396 -8.40 -33.77 8.27
CA LYS A 396 -7.87 -34.53 7.13
C LYS A 396 -8.10 -33.78 5.81
N PHE A 397 -9.31 -33.25 5.61
CA PHE A 397 -9.64 -32.43 4.42
C PHE A 397 -8.76 -31.17 4.32
N ASN A 398 -8.57 -30.42 5.43
CA ASN A 398 -7.71 -29.23 5.43
C ASN A 398 -6.26 -29.59 5.07
N ARG A 399 -5.70 -30.66 5.65
CA ARG A 399 -4.36 -31.17 5.28
C ARG A 399 -4.27 -31.53 3.79
N TYR A 400 -5.33 -32.12 3.25
CA TYR A 400 -5.42 -32.49 1.83
C TYR A 400 -5.39 -31.25 0.93
N VAL A 401 -6.21 -30.22 1.21
CA VAL A 401 -6.23 -28.96 0.46
C VAL A 401 -4.88 -28.23 0.56
N ASP A 402 -4.27 -28.18 1.74
CA ASP A 402 -2.91 -27.62 1.92
C ASP A 402 -1.88 -28.37 1.07
N LYS A 403 -1.98 -29.71 0.97
CA LYS A 403 -1.09 -30.51 0.14
C LYS A 403 -1.35 -30.31 -1.35
N LEU A 404 -2.60 -30.14 -1.78
CA LEU A 404 -2.95 -29.80 -3.16
C LEU A 404 -2.28 -28.48 -3.57
N ASN A 405 -2.44 -27.44 -2.76
CA ASN A 405 -1.79 -26.14 -2.98
C ASN A 405 -0.26 -26.21 -2.91
N TYR A 406 0.29 -27.06 -2.04
CA TYR A 406 1.74 -27.26 -1.97
C TYR A 406 2.30 -27.93 -3.24
N LYS A 407 1.54 -28.86 -3.83
CA LYS A 407 1.95 -29.62 -5.04
C LYS A 407 1.60 -28.90 -6.35
N SER A 408 0.70 -27.92 -6.33
CA SER A 408 0.26 -27.22 -7.53
C SER A 408 1.33 -26.26 -8.08
N GLY A 409 1.31 -26.06 -9.40
CA GLY A 409 2.19 -25.08 -10.05
C GLY A 409 1.81 -23.63 -9.70
N ARG A 410 2.69 -22.67 -9.98
CA ARG A 410 2.49 -21.24 -9.65
C ARG A 410 1.26 -20.58 -10.29
N ASN A 411 0.60 -21.24 -11.22
CA ASN A 411 -0.59 -20.74 -11.91
C ASN A 411 -1.87 -21.43 -11.43
N VAL A 412 -1.80 -22.34 -10.46
CA VAL A 412 -2.94 -23.15 -9.99
C VAL A 412 -3.09 -23.02 -8.48
N GLU A 413 -4.26 -22.60 -8.04
CA GLU A 413 -4.63 -22.46 -6.64
C GLU A 413 -5.93 -23.25 -6.38
N TYR A 414 -6.01 -23.94 -5.25
CA TYR A 414 -7.21 -24.60 -4.76
C TYR A 414 -7.76 -23.80 -3.59
N ARG A 415 -9.05 -23.47 -3.63
CA ARG A 415 -9.72 -22.68 -2.58
C ARG A 415 -11.03 -23.30 -2.17
N LEU A 416 -11.35 -23.19 -0.90
CA LEU A 416 -12.61 -23.64 -0.33
C LEU A 416 -13.52 -22.43 -0.11
N LEU A 417 -14.65 -22.39 -0.81
CA LEU A 417 -15.65 -21.34 -0.66
C LEU A 417 -16.79 -21.81 0.23
N PHE A 418 -17.06 -21.13 1.33
CA PHE A 418 -18.30 -21.28 2.10
C PHE A 418 -19.32 -20.26 1.62
N ILE A 419 -20.25 -20.70 0.77
CA ILE A 419 -21.28 -19.87 0.15
C ILE A 419 -22.57 -20.01 0.97
N GLY A 420 -23.02 -18.90 1.56
CA GLY A 420 -24.19 -18.85 2.43
C GLY A 420 -25.30 -17.98 1.86
N ARG A 421 -26.55 -18.47 1.89
CA ARG A 421 -27.74 -17.66 1.63
C ARG A 421 -28.08 -16.89 2.90
N HIS A 422 -28.46 -15.62 2.78
CA HIS A 422 -28.99 -14.86 3.91
C HIS A 422 -30.15 -15.60 4.60
N SER A 423 -30.31 -15.36 5.89
CA SER A 423 -31.46 -15.82 6.66
C SER A 423 -32.75 -15.10 6.23
N GLU A 424 -33.90 -15.61 6.65
CA GLU A 424 -35.19 -15.07 6.25
C GLU A 424 -35.33 -13.56 6.55
N GLY A 425 -35.58 -12.78 5.51
CA GLY A 425 -35.96 -11.37 5.62
C GLY A 425 -37.46 -11.17 5.44
N TYR A 426 -37.95 -9.99 5.77
CA TYR A 426 -39.39 -9.67 5.63
C TYR A 426 -39.93 -9.90 4.21
N HIS A 427 -39.13 -9.66 3.16
CA HIS A 427 -39.50 -9.98 1.78
C HIS A 427 -39.77 -11.49 1.56
N ASN A 428 -39.02 -12.38 2.22
CA ASN A 428 -39.24 -13.83 2.10
C ASN A 428 -40.51 -14.28 2.83
N ALA A 429 -40.74 -13.70 4.01
CA ALA A 429 -41.95 -13.98 4.79
C ALA A 429 -43.20 -13.54 4.02
N GLU A 430 -43.16 -12.35 3.41
CA GLU A 430 -44.25 -11.85 2.57
C GLU A 430 -44.43 -12.71 1.32
N GLU A 431 -43.36 -13.02 0.57
CA GLU A 431 -43.44 -13.90 -0.60
C GLU A 431 -44.08 -15.25 -0.25
N SER A 432 -43.72 -15.82 0.91
CA SER A 432 -44.28 -17.09 1.39
C SER A 432 -45.77 -16.97 1.75
N TYR A 433 -46.20 -15.81 2.25
CA TYR A 433 -47.58 -15.54 2.64
C TYR A 433 -48.49 -15.32 1.41
N VAL A 434 -48.05 -14.50 0.46
CA VAL A 434 -48.86 -14.12 -0.72
C VAL A 434 -48.69 -15.06 -1.91
N GLY A 435 -47.62 -15.87 -1.89
CA GLY A 435 -47.18 -16.76 -2.97
C GLY A 435 -46.34 -16.03 -4.03
N THR A 436 -45.28 -16.68 -4.50
CA THR A 436 -44.36 -16.18 -5.55
C THR A 436 -45.08 -15.56 -6.77
N PRO A 437 -46.17 -16.16 -7.30
CA PRO A 437 -46.87 -15.58 -8.45
C PRO A 437 -47.52 -14.22 -8.15
N SER A 438 -48.04 -14.02 -6.93
CA SER A 438 -48.61 -12.74 -6.49
C SER A 438 -47.51 -11.74 -6.10
N TRP A 439 -46.43 -12.25 -5.51
CA TRP A 439 -45.26 -11.47 -5.11
C TRP A 439 -44.66 -10.74 -6.31
N ASN A 440 -44.27 -11.49 -7.34
CA ASN A 440 -43.64 -10.95 -8.55
C ASN A 440 -44.55 -9.98 -9.33
N CYS A 441 -45.88 -10.13 -9.23
CA CYS A 441 -46.81 -9.34 -10.03
C CYS A 441 -47.30 -8.06 -9.35
N TYR A 442 -47.13 -7.91 -8.03
CA TYR A 442 -47.68 -6.78 -7.30
C TYR A 442 -46.87 -6.42 -6.05
N TRP A 443 -46.68 -7.36 -5.13
CA TRP A 443 -46.16 -7.03 -3.81
C TRP A 443 -44.68 -6.61 -3.81
N ALA A 444 -43.86 -7.21 -4.67
CA ALA A 444 -42.43 -6.93 -4.75
C ALA A 444 -42.10 -5.50 -5.22
N GLU A 445 -43.04 -4.83 -5.89
CA GLU A 445 -42.93 -3.45 -6.38
C GLU A 445 -43.26 -2.40 -5.31
N LEU A 446 -43.91 -2.81 -4.22
CA LEU A 446 -44.19 -1.93 -3.09
C LEU A 446 -42.96 -1.84 -2.19
N TYR A 447 -42.86 -0.79 -1.37
CA TYR A 447 -41.78 -0.68 -0.36
C TYR A 447 -42.00 -1.60 0.85
N GLY A 448 -43.24 -1.99 1.08
CA GLY A 448 -43.70 -2.66 2.30
C GLY A 448 -45.21 -2.59 2.43
N ASN A 449 -45.71 -3.00 3.58
CA ASN A 449 -47.08 -2.80 4.03
C ASN A 449 -47.08 -2.10 5.40
N GLU A 450 -48.24 -2.02 6.07
CA GLU A 450 -48.36 -1.37 7.39
C GLU A 450 -47.55 -2.07 8.50
N THR A 451 -47.15 -3.33 8.28
CA THR A 451 -46.51 -4.18 9.30
C THR A 451 -45.04 -4.48 9.03
N ALA A 452 -44.59 -4.39 7.77
CA ALA A 452 -43.25 -4.79 7.36
C ALA A 452 -42.74 -3.95 6.18
N VAL A 453 -41.43 -3.73 6.15
CA VAL A 453 -40.71 -3.11 5.03
C VAL A 453 -39.88 -4.19 4.35
N TRP A 454 -40.01 -4.30 3.03
CA TRP A 454 -39.21 -5.23 2.24
C TRP A 454 -38.25 -4.55 1.26
N GLU A 455 -38.30 -3.22 1.09
CA GLU A 455 -37.16 -2.46 0.57
C GLU A 455 -35.92 -2.71 1.45
N ASP A 456 -34.82 -3.12 0.82
CA ASP A 456 -33.59 -3.57 1.49
C ASP A 456 -33.85 -4.34 2.81
N ALA A 457 -34.75 -5.33 2.74
CA ALA A 457 -35.36 -5.93 3.92
C ALA A 457 -34.36 -6.38 4.99
N SER A 458 -34.66 -6.07 6.26
CA SER A 458 -33.99 -6.64 7.44
C SER A 458 -34.47 -8.07 7.72
N LEU A 459 -33.77 -8.78 8.61
CA LEU A 459 -34.16 -10.14 9.02
C LEU A 459 -35.43 -10.14 9.88
N THR A 460 -36.26 -11.17 9.70
CA THR A 460 -37.36 -11.48 10.63
C THR A 460 -36.80 -12.03 11.95
N ALA A 461 -37.65 -12.16 12.97
CA ALA A 461 -37.26 -12.84 14.21
C ALA A 461 -36.86 -14.31 13.96
N TYR A 462 -37.56 -14.98 13.04
CA TYR A 462 -37.21 -16.33 12.61
C TYR A 462 -35.89 -16.35 11.83
N GLY A 463 -35.66 -15.39 10.92
CA GLY A 463 -34.38 -15.23 10.23
C GLY A 463 -33.20 -15.04 11.19
N LYS A 464 -33.35 -14.23 12.25
CA LYS A 464 -32.33 -14.11 13.30
C LYS A 464 -32.02 -15.44 13.97
N SER A 465 -33.04 -16.26 14.22
CA SER A 465 -32.85 -17.62 14.77
C SER A 465 -32.08 -18.54 13.82
N GLN A 466 -32.28 -18.42 12.51
CA GLN A 466 -31.52 -19.16 11.50
C GLN A 466 -30.03 -18.73 11.50
N ALA A 467 -29.74 -17.43 11.59
CA ALA A 467 -28.36 -16.94 11.67
C ALA A 467 -27.67 -17.38 12.97
N VAL A 468 -28.41 -17.42 14.09
CA VAL A 468 -27.91 -17.98 15.37
C VAL A 468 -27.65 -19.49 15.26
N ARG A 469 -28.51 -20.23 14.54
CA ARG A 469 -28.27 -21.65 14.24
C ARG A 469 -26.95 -21.85 13.49
N ALA A 470 -26.69 -21.01 12.47
CA ALA A 470 -25.43 -21.02 11.73
C ALA A 470 -24.22 -20.68 12.62
N HIS A 471 -24.34 -19.67 13.49
CA HIS A 471 -23.31 -19.32 14.47
C HIS A 471 -22.95 -20.50 15.39
N ASN A 472 -23.96 -21.11 16.01
CA ASN A 472 -23.77 -22.23 16.93
C ASN A 472 -23.15 -23.43 16.23
N PHE A 473 -23.55 -23.67 14.98
CA PHE A 473 -22.93 -24.71 14.17
C PHE A 473 -21.46 -24.39 13.87
N TRP A 474 -21.13 -23.21 13.35
CA TRP A 474 -19.73 -22.81 13.12
C TRP A 474 -18.87 -22.92 14.38
N LYS A 475 -19.41 -22.49 15.53
CA LYS A 475 -18.76 -22.64 16.82
C LYS A 475 -18.46 -24.10 17.14
N HIS A 476 -19.43 -24.99 16.97
CA HIS A 476 -19.24 -26.44 17.12
C HIS A 476 -18.17 -26.97 16.15
N GLN A 477 -18.20 -26.55 14.89
CA GLN A 477 -17.25 -27.00 13.88
C GLN A 477 -15.81 -26.61 14.22
N ILE A 478 -15.61 -25.40 14.76
CA ILE A 478 -14.29 -24.91 15.19
C ILE A 478 -13.84 -25.62 16.47
N ASP A 479 -14.71 -25.67 17.49
CA ASP A 479 -14.36 -26.17 18.81
C ASP A 479 -14.21 -27.71 18.83
N ILE A 480 -15.06 -28.44 18.10
CA ILE A 480 -15.14 -29.91 18.12
C ILE A 480 -14.55 -30.53 16.85
N GLN A 481 -15.08 -30.18 15.68
CA GLN A 481 -14.60 -30.74 14.41
C GLN A 481 -13.22 -30.21 13.99
N LYS A 482 -12.68 -29.21 14.70
CA LYS A 482 -11.38 -28.58 14.39
C LYS A 482 -11.29 -28.14 12.92
N ILE A 483 -12.40 -27.67 12.37
CA ILE A 483 -12.43 -27.05 11.05
C ILE A 483 -11.53 -25.81 11.07
N THR A 484 -10.89 -25.52 9.95
CA THR A 484 -10.21 -24.23 9.78
C THR A 484 -11.27 -23.20 9.38
N PRO A 485 -11.51 -22.15 10.18
CA PRO A 485 -12.46 -21.11 9.80
C PRO A 485 -11.96 -20.33 8.58
N PRO A 486 -12.85 -19.61 7.88
CA PRO A 486 -12.48 -18.76 6.75
C PRO A 486 -11.37 -17.76 7.09
N ASP A 487 -10.46 -17.56 6.15
CA ASP A 487 -9.39 -16.57 6.24
C ASP A 487 -9.87 -15.17 5.81
N ALA A 488 -10.93 -15.11 4.99
CA ALA A 488 -11.59 -13.90 4.50
C ALA A 488 -13.11 -14.06 4.36
N TYR A 489 -13.83 -12.94 4.43
CA TYR A 489 -15.29 -12.88 4.41
C TYR A 489 -15.76 -11.81 3.43
N TYR A 490 -16.69 -12.17 2.56
CA TYR A 490 -17.33 -11.26 1.59
C TYR A 490 -18.83 -11.30 1.75
N VAL A 491 -19.48 -10.16 1.58
CA VAL A 491 -20.91 -10.03 1.84
C VAL A 491 -21.56 -9.08 0.83
N SER A 492 -22.79 -9.41 0.44
CA SER A 492 -23.65 -8.50 -0.32
C SER A 492 -23.97 -7.23 0.49
N PRO A 493 -24.15 -6.06 -0.15
CA PRO A 493 -24.50 -4.82 0.56
C PRO A 493 -25.92 -4.78 1.13
N LEU A 494 -26.78 -5.74 0.77
CA LEU A 494 -28.18 -5.75 1.22
C LEU A 494 -28.28 -6.13 2.71
N ALA A 495 -29.11 -5.41 3.46
CA ALA A 495 -29.19 -5.44 4.93
C ALA A 495 -29.31 -6.85 5.50
N ARG A 496 -30.19 -7.69 4.92
CA ARG A 496 -30.33 -9.12 5.27
C ARG A 496 -29.04 -9.92 5.20
N CYS A 497 -28.16 -9.67 4.23
CA CYS A 497 -26.86 -10.33 4.13
C CYS A 497 -25.88 -9.82 5.18
N LEU A 498 -25.84 -8.50 5.39
CA LEU A 498 -25.00 -7.87 6.41
C LEU A 498 -25.35 -8.38 7.82
N GLU A 499 -26.64 -8.42 8.15
CA GLU A 499 -27.15 -8.90 9.43
C GLU A 499 -26.89 -10.40 9.62
N THR A 500 -27.14 -11.20 8.58
CA THR A 500 -26.86 -12.65 8.61
C THR A 500 -25.39 -12.93 8.87
N ALA A 501 -24.49 -12.28 8.12
CA ALA A 501 -23.05 -12.46 8.27
C ALA A 501 -22.57 -12.01 9.65
N ASN A 502 -23.08 -10.87 10.13
CA ASN A 502 -22.72 -10.35 11.45
C ASN A 502 -23.12 -11.32 12.57
N ILE A 503 -24.36 -11.81 12.58
CA ILE A 503 -24.83 -12.77 13.60
C ILE A 503 -24.08 -14.09 13.49
N THR A 504 -23.84 -14.58 12.27
CA THR A 504 -23.19 -15.88 12.04
C THR A 504 -21.76 -15.92 12.56
N TYR A 505 -20.96 -14.87 12.34
CA TYR A 505 -19.51 -14.93 12.54
C TYR A 505 -18.97 -14.11 13.72
N SER A 506 -19.70 -13.09 14.20
CA SER A 506 -19.24 -12.27 15.32
C SER A 506 -19.11 -13.09 16.60
N GLY A 507 -18.00 -12.92 17.32
CA GLY A 507 -17.72 -13.61 18.58
C GLY A 507 -17.17 -15.03 18.45
N LEU A 508 -16.99 -15.57 17.23
CA LEU A 508 -16.30 -16.85 17.03
C LEU A 508 -14.82 -16.77 17.40
N LYS A 509 -14.24 -17.90 17.82
CA LYS A 509 -12.80 -18.04 18.09
C LYS A 509 -12.01 -18.15 16.79
N LEU A 510 -11.64 -17.01 16.22
CA LEU A 510 -10.91 -16.92 14.95
C LEU A 510 -9.41 -16.71 15.15
N LYS A 511 -8.62 -16.95 14.10
CA LYS A 511 -7.18 -16.69 14.12
C LYS A 511 -6.94 -15.18 14.17
N ALA A 512 -6.04 -14.71 15.05
CA ALA A 512 -5.75 -13.27 15.18
C ALA A 512 -5.32 -12.58 13.86
N ARG A 513 -4.69 -13.34 12.96
CA ARG A 513 -4.29 -12.87 11.62
C ARG A 513 -5.42 -12.84 10.57
N HIS A 514 -6.54 -13.51 10.85
CA HIS A 514 -7.74 -13.56 10.02
C HIS A 514 -8.99 -13.27 10.88
N PRO A 515 -9.13 -12.05 11.41
CA PRO A 515 -10.31 -11.67 12.17
C PRO A 515 -11.54 -11.58 11.27
N PHE A 516 -12.73 -11.65 11.87
CA PHE A 516 -13.97 -11.37 11.14
C PHE A 516 -14.08 -9.87 10.84
N ILE A 517 -13.64 -9.49 9.64
CA ILE A 517 -13.73 -8.15 9.07
C ILE A 517 -14.21 -8.33 7.62
N PRO A 518 -15.53 -8.46 7.39
CA PRO A 518 -16.05 -8.75 6.08
C PRO A 518 -15.89 -7.57 5.13
N THR A 519 -15.73 -7.89 3.84
CA THR A 519 -15.70 -6.90 2.76
C THR A 519 -17.03 -6.91 2.00
N VAL A 520 -17.71 -5.76 1.99
CA VAL A 520 -18.94 -5.53 1.24
C VAL A 520 -18.61 -5.37 -0.25
N LYS A 521 -19.26 -6.17 -1.09
CA LYS A 521 -19.09 -6.16 -2.55
C LYS A 521 -20.42 -5.88 -3.23
N GLU A 522 -20.50 -4.76 -3.93
CA GLU A 522 -21.68 -4.27 -4.66
C GLU A 522 -22.25 -5.35 -5.58
N LEU A 523 -21.37 -6.05 -6.30
CA LEU A 523 -21.77 -7.02 -7.30
C LEU A 523 -22.20 -8.38 -6.71
N LEU A 524 -22.21 -8.58 -5.38
CA LEU A 524 -22.76 -9.78 -4.72
C LEU A 524 -24.27 -9.68 -4.41
N ARG A 525 -24.96 -8.65 -4.91
CA ARG A 525 -26.43 -8.51 -4.79
C ARG A 525 -27.18 -9.67 -5.44
N GLU A 526 -28.45 -9.84 -5.04
CA GLU A 526 -29.41 -10.72 -5.72
C GLU A 526 -29.51 -10.36 -7.21
N ALA A 527 -30.25 -11.15 -8.00
CA ALA A 527 -30.75 -10.67 -9.29
C ALA A 527 -31.31 -9.26 -9.10
N ILE A 528 -30.94 -8.33 -9.96
CA ILE A 528 -31.37 -6.93 -9.85
C ILE A 528 -32.58 -6.79 -10.75
N THR A 529 -33.78 -6.90 -10.19
CA THR A 529 -35.04 -6.76 -10.92
C THR A 529 -35.70 -5.41 -10.64
N ILE A 530 -36.96 -5.25 -11.06
CA ILE A 530 -37.79 -4.11 -10.71
C ILE A 530 -38.20 -4.09 -9.23
N HIS A 531 -38.02 -5.21 -8.50
CA HIS A 531 -38.43 -5.36 -7.12
C HIS A 531 -37.69 -4.38 -6.19
N THR A 532 -38.42 -3.77 -5.25
CA THR A 532 -37.83 -2.81 -4.28
C THR A 532 -36.86 -3.48 -3.31
N CYS A 533 -37.01 -4.78 -3.05
CA CYS A 533 -36.12 -5.54 -2.17
C CYS A 533 -34.71 -5.73 -2.73
N ASP A 534 -34.51 -5.43 -4.01
CA ASP A 534 -33.23 -5.50 -4.67
C ASP A 534 -32.45 -4.22 -4.51
N ARG A 535 -33.12 -3.07 -4.32
CA ARG A 535 -32.51 -1.76 -4.03
C ARG A 535 -31.76 -1.82 -2.71
N ARG A 536 -30.52 -1.32 -2.69
CA ARG A 536 -29.69 -1.29 -1.48
C ARG A 536 -29.75 0.05 -0.76
N SER A 537 -29.47 0.01 0.55
CA SER A 537 -29.18 1.19 1.35
C SER A 537 -27.91 1.92 0.90
N SER A 538 -27.79 3.18 1.33
CA SER A 538 -26.62 4.01 1.02
C SER A 538 -25.33 3.52 1.71
N LYS A 539 -24.18 3.92 1.16
CA LYS A 539 -22.87 3.62 1.76
C LYS A 539 -22.76 4.18 3.18
N SER A 540 -23.30 5.37 3.44
CA SER A 540 -23.35 5.97 4.77
C SER A 540 -24.19 5.14 5.73
N TRP A 541 -25.34 4.62 5.28
CA TRP A 541 -26.16 3.71 6.10
C TRP A 541 -25.40 2.44 6.48
N ILE A 542 -24.72 1.79 5.52
CA ILE A 542 -23.92 0.59 5.78
C ILE A 542 -22.78 0.89 6.77
N THR A 543 -22.08 2.01 6.58
CA THR A 543 -20.98 2.43 7.45
C THR A 543 -21.46 2.72 8.88
N ALA A 544 -22.63 3.33 9.03
CA ALA A 544 -23.21 3.63 10.34
C ALA A 544 -23.66 2.37 11.09
N ASN A 545 -24.28 1.40 10.39
CA ASN A 545 -24.81 0.19 11.01
C ASN A 545 -23.75 -0.92 11.20
N TYR A 546 -22.73 -0.96 10.34
CA TYR A 546 -21.68 -1.97 10.34
C TYR A 546 -20.28 -1.36 10.24
N PRO A 547 -19.83 -0.56 11.24
CA PRO A 547 -18.61 0.24 11.15
C PRO A 547 -17.31 -0.58 11.06
N THR A 548 -17.37 -1.86 11.41
CA THR A 548 -16.23 -2.79 11.29
C THR A 548 -16.11 -3.39 9.90
N PHE A 549 -17.14 -3.28 9.06
CA PHE A 549 -17.16 -3.88 7.73
C PHE A 549 -16.36 -2.98 6.77
N ARG A 550 -15.57 -3.60 5.89
CA ARG A 550 -14.86 -2.88 4.84
C ARG A 550 -15.78 -2.73 3.64
N ILE A 551 -15.87 -1.54 3.08
CA ILE A 551 -16.60 -1.30 1.84
C ILE A 551 -15.59 -1.18 0.71
N GLU A 552 -15.85 -1.83 -0.43
CA GLU A 552 -14.95 -1.76 -1.57
C GLU A 552 -14.76 -0.31 -2.09
N PRO A 553 -13.58 0.05 -2.62
CA PRO A 553 -13.30 1.44 -3.01
C PRO A 553 -14.26 2.02 -4.07
N SER A 554 -14.72 1.19 -5.01
CA SER A 554 -15.62 1.58 -6.10
C SER A 554 -17.09 1.73 -5.68
N PHE A 555 -17.41 1.49 -4.41
CA PHE A 555 -18.78 1.52 -3.91
C PHE A 555 -19.32 2.97 -3.86
N SER A 556 -20.38 3.23 -4.65
CA SER A 556 -21.07 4.52 -4.71
C SER A 556 -21.91 4.79 -3.47
N GLU A 557 -22.12 6.07 -3.13
CA GLU A 557 -22.97 6.45 -2.00
C GLU A 557 -24.39 5.89 -2.18
N GLU A 558 -25.06 6.34 -3.24
CA GLU A 558 -26.38 5.87 -3.63
C GLU A 558 -26.31 4.65 -4.55
N ASP A 559 -27.41 3.91 -4.60
CA ASP A 559 -27.60 2.81 -5.55
C ASP A 559 -27.64 3.35 -6.99
N GLN A 560 -26.68 2.94 -7.81
CA GLN A 560 -26.58 3.35 -9.23
C GLN A 560 -27.00 2.22 -10.19
N ILE A 561 -27.25 1.01 -9.67
CA ILE A 561 -27.49 -0.18 -10.50
C ILE A 561 -28.97 -0.50 -10.56
N TRP A 562 -29.70 -0.36 -9.46
CA TRP A 562 -31.14 -0.57 -9.45
C TRP A 562 -31.85 0.65 -10.05
N SER A 563 -32.71 0.41 -11.04
CA SER A 563 -33.47 1.46 -11.72
C SER A 563 -34.97 1.42 -11.45
N GLY A 564 -35.48 0.31 -10.91
CA GLY A 564 -36.92 0.03 -10.80
C GLY A 564 -37.63 -0.12 -12.14
N ILE A 565 -36.90 -0.21 -13.26
CA ILE A 565 -37.47 -0.27 -14.62
C ILE A 565 -36.98 -1.50 -15.38
N LEU A 566 -35.69 -1.82 -15.25
CA LEU A 566 -35.06 -2.91 -15.97
C LEU A 566 -34.62 -4.01 -15.01
N SER A 567 -34.81 -5.25 -15.45
CA SER A 567 -34.40 -6.46 -14.74
C SER A 567 -33.23 -7.15 -15.42
N GLU A 568 -32.31 -7.63 -14.60
CA GLU A 568 -31.10 -8.32 -15.02
C GLU A 568 -31.44 -9.72 -15.56
N THR A 569 -31.03 -10.00 -16.80
CA THR A 569 -31.19 -11.35 -17.36
C THR A 569 -30.24 -12.34 -16.71
N ALA A 570 -30.57 -13.64 -16.75
CA ALA A 570 -29.71 -14.70 -16.22
C ALA A 570 -28.27 -14.65 -16.78
N SER A 571 -28.10 -14.30 -18.05
CA SER A 571 -26.78 -14.16 -18.69
C SER A 571 -26.00 -12.94 -18.17
N ALA A 572 -26.69 -11.82 -17.91
CA ALA A 572 -26.09 -10.62 -17.31
C ALA A 572 -25.68 -10.89 -15.86
N GLN A 573 -26.52 -11.58 -15.10
CA GLN A 573 -26.21 -11.99 -13.73
C GLN A 573 -24.99 -12.93 -13.70
N ALA A 574 -24.92 -13.92 -14.59
CA ALA A 574 -23.76 -14.82 -14.70
C ALA A 574 -22.48 -14.06 -15.03
N TYR A 575 -22.54 -13.07 -15.93
CA TYR A 575 -21.42 -12.19 -16.20
C TYR A 575 -21.01 -11.38 -14.96
N ARG A 576 -21.97 -10.78 -14.25
CA ARG A 576 -21.72 -10.03 -13.01
C ARG A 576 -21.10 -10.90 -11.92
N MET A 577 -21.61 -12.13 -11.72
CA MET A 577 -21.03 -13.11 -10.79
C MET A 577 -19.59 -13.47 -11.18
N LYS A 578 -19.31 -13.65 -12.48
CA LYS A 578 -17.95 -13.90 -12.98
C LYS A 578 -17.02 -12.72 -12.72
N VAL A 579 -17.49 -11.49 -12.90
CA VAL A 579 -16.72 -10.27 -12.62
C VAL A 579 -16.36 -10.18 -11.15
N VAL A 580 -17.32 -10.33 -10.24
CA VAL A 580 -17.07 -10.22 -8.80
C VAL A 580 -16.20 -11.35 -8.27
N LEU A 581 -16.38 -12.59 -8.73
CA LEU A 581 -15.51 -13.72 -8.38
C LEU A 581 -14.08 -13.49 -8.89
N SER A 582 -13.93 -12.98 -10.12
CA SER A 582 -12.61 -12.66 -10.67
C SER A 582 -11.91 -11.56 -9.88
N ASP A 583 -12.64 -10.53 -9.46
CA ASP A 583 -12.12 -9.46 -8.62
C ASP A 583 -11.69 -9.99 -7.24
N ILE A 584 -12.54 -10.77 -6.57
CA ILE A 584 -12.21 -11.42 -5.28
C ILE A 584 -10.97 -12.29 -5.44
N PHE A 585 -10.92 -13.18 -6.44
CA PHE A 585 -9.83 -14.14 -6.57
C PHE A 585 -8.51 -13.56 -7.08
N SER A 586 -8.57 -12.42 -7.78
CA SER A 586 -7.36 -11.72 -8.24
C SER A 586 -6.72 -10.84 -7.17
N SER A 587 -7.49 -10.44 -6.16
CA SER A 587 -7.04 -9.52 -5.09
C SER A 587 -6.77 -10.21 -3.75
N ASP A 588 -7.52 -11.27 -3.45
CA ASP A 588 -7.35 -12.09 -2.25
C ASP A 588 -6.87 -13.48 -2.64
N HIS A 589 -5.92 -14.04 -1.88
CA HIS A 589 -5.38 -15.38 -2.05
C HIS A 589 -5.57 -16.28 -0.83
N SER A 590 -6.51 -15.92 0.03
CA SER A 590 -7.01 -16.75 1.12
C SER A 590 -7.42 -18.13 0.61
N THR A 591 -7.03 -19.18 1.34
CA THR A 591 -7.35 -20.57 0.96
C THR A 591 -8.80 -20.89 1.26
N ILE A 592 -9.34 -20.34 2.36
CA ILE A 592 -10.74 -20.52 2.75
C ILE A 592 -11.43 -19.16 2.77
N ILE A 593 -12.49 -19.02 1.99
CA ILE A 593 -13.24 -17.77 1.83
C ILE A 593 -14.71 -18.03 2.16
N SER A 594 -15.37 -17.15 2.90
CA SER A 594 -16.84 -17.17 3.02
C SER A 594 -17.48 -16.04 2.21
N ILE A 595 -18.59 -16.36 1.56
CA ILE A 595 -19.41 -15.42 0.79
C ILE A 595 -20.86 -15.52 1.29
N THR A 596 -21.42 -14.44 1.80
CA THR A 596 -22.85 -14.35 2.18
C THR A 596 -23.62 -13.56 1.13
N ALA A 597 -24.58 -14.20 0.47
CA ALA A 597 -25.30 -13.69 -0.69
C ALA A 597 -26.77 -14.20 -0.73
N HIS A 598 -27.37 -14.26 -1.92
CA HIS A 598 -28.80 -14.48 -2.15
C HIS A 598 -29.05 -15.70 -3.06
N SER A 599 -30.29 -16.16 -3.19
CA SER A 599 -30.57 -17.45 -3.84
C SER A 599 -30.23 -17.46 -5.33
N GLY A 600 -30.60 -16.41 -6.07
CA GLY A 600 -30.31 -16.27 -7.50
C GLY A 600 -28.82 -16.03 -7.74
N ALA A 601 -28.23 -15.12 -6.96
CA ALA A 601 -26.79 -14.87 -6.97
C ALA A 601 -25.96 -16.14 -6.74
N ILE A 602 -26.33 -16.97 -5.75
CA ILE A 602 -25.64 -18.22 -5.44
C ILE A 602 -25.78 -19.23 -6.58
N ARG A 603 -26.99 -19.40 -7.11
CA ARG A 603 -27.22 -20.29 -8.26
C ARG A 603 -26.36 -19.88 -9.46
N SER A 604 -26.27 -18.58 -9.72
CA SER A 604 -25.45 -18.01 -10.79
C SER A 604 -23.95 -18.17 -10.53
N MET A 605 -23.48 -17.95 -9.29
CA MET A 605 -22.09 -18.22 -8.88
C MET A 605 -21.72 -19.69 -9.07
N LEU A 606 -22.56 -20.63 -8.62
CA LEU A 606 -22.30 -22.07 -8.76
C LEU A 606 -22.17 -22.46 -10.24
N SER A 607 -23.06 -21.96 -11.10
CA SER A 607 -22.97 -22.15 -12.56
C SER A 607 -21.65 -21.61 -13.14
N VAL A 608 -21.26 -20.40 -12.73
CA VAL A 608 -20.01 -19.75 -13.15
C VAL A 608 -18.76 -20.51 -12.66
N LEU A 609 -18.85 -21.17 -11.51
CA LEU A 609 -17.81 -22.06 -10.97
C LEU A 609 -17.84 -23.47 -11.57
N GLY A 610 -18.76 -23.78 -12.49
CA GLY A 610 -18.92 -25.12 -13.06
C GLY A 610 -19.43 -26.17 -12.06
N HIS A 611 -20.09 -25.76 -11.00
CA HIS A 611 -20.78 -26.64 -10.06
C HIS A 611 -22.16 -27.04 -10.61
N ILE A 612 -22.68 -28.19 -10.19
CA ILE A 612 -24.05 -28.60 -10.51
C ILE A 612 -25.08 -27.62 -9.91
N PRO A 613 -26.30 -27.49 -10.47
CA PRO A 613 -27.32 -26.65 -9.85
C PRO A 613 -27.66 -27.12 -8.43
N PHE A 614 -27.54 -26.24 -7.44
CA PHE A 614 -27.88 -26.54 -6.05
C PHE A 614 -28.53 -25.30 -5.41
N SER A 615 -29.75 -25.43 -4.91
CA SER A 615 -30.48 -24.35 -4.23
C SER A 615 -30.27 -24.39 -2.72
N LEU A 616 -30.23 -23.22 -2.09
CA LEU A 616 -30.09 -23.09 -0.64
C LEU A 616 -31.38 -22.54 -0.05
N VAL A 617 -31.86 -23.15 1.03
CA VAL A 617 -32.88 -22.55 1.91
C VAL A 617 -32.29 -21.35 2.66
N THR A 618 -33.15 -20.49 3.21
CA THR A 618 -32.70 -19.29 3.96
C THR A 618 -31.81 -19.69 5.14
N GLY A 619 -30.68 -18.98 5.30
CA GLY A 619 -29.69 -19.24 6.35
C GLY A 619 -28.83 -20.50 6.16
N ALA A 620 -28.96 -21.22 5.02
CA ALA A 620 -28.10 -22.35 4.71
C ALA A 620 -26.72 -21.91 4.19
N ILE A 621 -25.70 -22.74 4.43
CA ILE A 621 -24.32 -22.53 4.00
C ILE A 621 -23.79 -23.82 3.41
N ILE A 622 -23.18 -23.75 2.22
CA ILE A 622 -22.50 -24.90 1.59
C ILE A 622 -21.04 -24.57 1.26
N PRO A 623 -20.12 -25.52 1.46
CA PRO A 623 -18.77 -25.46 0.94
C PRO A 623 -18.69 -25.90 -0.52
N THR A 624 -17.77 -25.30 -1.28
CA THR A 624 -17.41 -25.73 -2.63
C THR A 624 -15.90 -25.63 -2.78
N LEU A 625 -15.24 -26.75 -3.07
CA LEU A 625 -13.81 -26.75 -3.41
C LEU A 625 -13.66 -26.34 -4.88
N ILE A 626 -12.86 -25.32 -5.14
CA ILE A 626 -12.61 -24.80 -6.49
C ILE A 626 -11.12 -24.85 -6.81
N LYS A 627 -10.82 -25.01 -8.09
CA LYS A 627 -9.49 -24.86 -8.68
C LYS A 627 -9.50 -23.62 -9.54
N ILE A 628 -8.58 -22.70 -9.26
CA ILE A 628 -8.37 -21.46 -9.99
C ILE A 628 -7.08 -21.62 -10.80
N THR A 629 -7.16 -21.37 -12.10
CA THR A 629 -6.02 -21.43 -13.01
C THR A 629 -5.79 -20.07 -13.66
N THR A 630 -4.55 -19.59 -13.60
CA THR A 630 -4.11 -18.39 -14.31
C THR A 630 -3.66 -18.75 -15.72
N VAL A 631 -4.43 -18.34 -16.72
CA VAL A 631 -4.16 -18.56 -18.16
C VAL A 631 -3.71 -17.26 -18.83
N ARG A 632 -3.02 -17.37 -19.98
CA ARG A 632 -2.57 -16.19 -20.77
C ARG A 632 -3.42 -15.92 -22.02
N GLU A 633 -4.30 -16.86 -22.35
CA GLU A 633 -5.25 -16.72 -23.44
C GLU A 633 -6.47 -15.96 -22.94
N SER A 634 -6.94 -15.01 -23.75
CA SER A 634 -8.16 -14.28 -23.43
C SER A 634 -9.34 -15.26 -23.39
N PRO A 635 -10.18 -15.22 -22.35
CA PRO A 635 -11.38 -16.04 -22.31
C PRO A 635 -12.27 -15.67 -23.50
N SER A 636 -13.01 -16.66 -24.01
CA SER A 636 -13.99 -16.43 -25.06
C SER A 636 -14.92 -15.27 -24.67
N PRO A 637 -15.23 -14.36 -25.61
CA PRO A 637 -16.14 -13.27 -25.34
C PRO A 637 -17.46 -13.84 -24.80
N THR A 638 -17.89 -13.34 -23.64
CA THR A 638 -19.15 -13.73 -23.05
C THR A 638 -20.23 -12.84 -23.64
N THR A 639 -21.14 -13.43 -24.42
CA THR A 639 -22.31 -12.69 -24.94
C THR A 639 -23.27 -12.46 -23.77
N THR A 640 -23.42 -11.21 -23.36
CA THR A 640 -24.39 -10.79 -22.34
C THR A 640 -25.65 -10.30 -23.03
N GLN A 641 -26.82 -10.81 -22.64
CA GLN A 641 -28.09 -10.22 -23.06
C GLN A 641 -28.31 -8.88 -22.33
N PRO A 642 -28.93 -7.89 -23.00
CA PRO A 642 -29.31 -6.65 -22.34
C PRO A 642 -30.32 -6.92 -21.22
N TRP A 643 -30.44 -5.96 -20.31
CA TRP A 643 -31.47 -5.99 -19.28
C TRP A 643 -32.84 -5.80 -19.92
N THR A 644 -33.88 -6.39 -19.34
CA THR A 644 -35.23 -6.43 -19.91
C THR A 644 -36.24 -5.87 -18.94
N ALA A 645 -37.24 -5.14 -19.42
CA ALA A 645 -38.36 -4.73 -18.58
C ALA A 645 -39.21 -5.94 -18.16
N GLU A 646 -39.75 -5.90 -16.95
CA GLU A 646 -40.68 -6.90 -16.41
C GLU A 646 -42.09 -6.30 -16.30
N ALA A 647 -43.10 -7.16 -16.47
CA ALA A 647 -44.49 -6.75 -16.46
C ALA A 647 -45.09 -6.93 -15.06
N TRP A 648 -45.78 -5.91 -14.53
CA TRP A 648 -46.39 -5.92 -13.19
C TRP A 648 -47.77 -5.25 -13.17
N CYS A 649 -48.49 -5.38 -12.05
CA CYS A 649 -49.85 -4.89 -11.88
C CYS A 649 -49.89 -3.65 -10.98
N THR A 650 -50.51 -2.56 -11.47
CA THR A 650 -50.65 -1.32 -10.68
C THR A 650 -51.77 -1.37 -9.64
N ASN A 651 -52.71 -2.32 -9.76
CA ASN A 651 -53.84 -2.52 -8.83
C ASN A 651 -53.80 -3.94 -8.27
N GLY A 652 -53.97 -4.08 -6.94
CA GLY A 652 -53.79 -5.36 -6.24
C GLY A 652 -55.05 -6.26 -6.16
N PRO A 653 -54.89 -7.47 -5.61
CA PRO A 653 -53.92 -8.49 -6.02
C PRO A 653 -54.34 -9.17 -7.36
N PRO A 654 -53.42 -9.80 -8.10
CA PRO A 654 -53.71 -10.44 -9.40
C PRO A 654 -54.72 -11.61 -9.29
N VAL A 655 -55.53 -11.82 -10.33
CA VAL A 655 -56.70 -12.74 -10.32
C VAL A 655 -56.27 -14.21 -10.41
N ALA A 656 -55.19 -14.49 -11.14
CA ALA A 656 -54.50 -15.77 -11.22
C ALA A 656 -53.12 -15.53 -11.82
N SER A 657 -52.06 -16.02 -11.19
CA SER A 657 -50.71 -15.91 -11.75
C SER A 657 -50.21 -17.32 -12.05
N GLY A 658 -50.30 -17.68 -13.34
CA GLY A 658 -49.72 -18.90 -13.91
C GLY A 658 -48.32 -18.61 -14.46
N SER A 659 -47.62 -19.65 -14.90
CA SER A 659 -46.22 -19.61 -15.37
C SER A 659 -45.96 -18.82 -16.67
N GLY A 660 -46.88 -17.94 -17.11
CA GLY A 660 -46.89 -17.27 -18.41
C GLY A 660 -47.07 -15.75 -18.40
N GLY A 661 -47.04 -15.07 -17.24
CA GLY A 661 -47.11 -13.61 -17.13
C GLY A 661 -48.16 -13.08 -16.15
N CYS A 662 -48.05 -11.82 -15.75
CA CYS A 662 -48.95 -11.21 -14.77
C CYS A 662 -50.36 -10.95 -15.33
N THR A 663 -51.39 -11.39 -14.62
CA THR A 663 -52.81 -11.11 -14.92
C THR A 663 -53.40 -10.20 -13.86
N CYS A 664 -53.64 -8.93 -14.20
CA CYS A 664 -54.02 -7.91 -13.23
C CYS A 664 -55.52 -7.88 -12.95
N ASN A 665 -55.88 -7.39 -11.76
CA ASN A 665 -57.26 -7.28 -11.33
C ASN A 665 -58.05 -6.29 -12.21
N GLY A 666 -59.34 -6.55 -12.41
CA GLY A 666 -60.23 -5.70 -13.21
C GLY A 666 -60.00 -5.73 -14.72
N GLY A 667 -59.27 -6.72 -15.25
CA GLY A 667 -58.99 -6.85 -16.69
C GLY A 667 -57.98 -5.84 -17.23
N MET A 668 -57.26 -5.15 -16.34
CA MET A 668 -56.23 -4.20 -16.73
C MET A 668 -55.00 -4.94 -17.30
N PRO A 669 -54.37 -4.44 -18.37
CA PRO A 669 -53.12 -5.01 -18.85
C PRO A 669 -51.98 -4.73 -17.85
N PRO A 670 -51.04 -5.66 -17.64
CA PRO A 670 -49.83 -5.39 -16.88
C PRO A 670 -48.98 -4.33 -17.58
N VAL A 671 -48.26 -3.53 -16.80
CA VAL A 671 -47.40 -2.45 -17.29
C VAL A 671 -45.93 -2.85 -17.22
N THR A 672 -45.12 -2.37 -18.16
CA THR A 672 -43.67 -2.63 -18.25
C THR A 672 -42.82 -1.40 -17.95
N ALA A 673 -43.45 -0.29 -17.56
CA ALA A 673 -42.79 0.93 -17.13
C ALA A 673 -43.28 1.28 -15.73
N SER A 674 -42.36 1.33 -14.77
CA SER A 674 -42.68 1.80 -13.42
C SER A 674 -42.84 3.33 -13.47
N PRO A 675 -43.96 3.92 -13.02
CA PRO A 675 -43.95 5.34 -12.70
C PRO A 675 -42.95 5.48 -11.56
N ILE A 676 -41.96 6.36 -11.71
CA ILE A 676 -41.03 6.70 -10.64
C ILE A 676 -41.88 7.09 -9.41
N ILE A 677 -42.10 6.15 -8.50
CA ILE A 677 -42.64 6.46 -7.18
C ILE A 677 -41.47 7.13 -6.48
N SER A 678 -41.53 8.45 -6.48
CA SER A 678 -40.50 9.36 -5.97
C SER A 678 -39.85 8.79 -4.70
N PRO A 679 -38.52 8.60 -4.67
CA PRO A 679 -37.84 8.20 -3.45
C PRO A 679 -38.00 9.32 -2.41
N ARG A 680 -38.25 8.95 -1.14
CA ARG A 680 -38.04 9.86 -0.01
C ARG A 680 -36.55 10.08 0.23
#